data_AF-A0A150PJK4-F1
#
_entry.id   AF-A0A150PJK4-F1
#
_cell.length_a   1.000
_cell.length_b   1.000
_cell.length_c   1.000
_cell.angle_alpha   90.00
_cell.angle_beta   90.00
_cell.angle_gamma   90.00
#
_symmetry.space_group_name_H-M   'P 1'
#
loop_
_entity.id
_entity.type
_entity.pdbx_description
1 polymer ?
#
loop_
_entity_poly.entity_id
_entity_poly.type
_entity_poly.pdbx_seq_one_letter_code
_entity_poly.pdbx_strand_id
1 'polypeptide(L)'
;MGRYLAARGPDEETVLERDAFRVVFRRLAINDIAGGRQPFVTADGRLVAVVNGEIYNHRELARRYLSGVTLASRSDCEVVLHLFQRMGARFLEELNGIYSIAIWDDAARALLLARDRLGVKPLYYCALGGTLVFASELKALLVHPDAPRALDWGALHEVPSAAFPFERPAGREVATGIEGVSFVAPASYVEWHDGRLAPPVRYWSPPGPEGDPGDPGAAADYVDRYASLVDDAVRTQMMSDVPVGLFLSGGLDSSLIGAIASRVAPGIEAFTLAEPSILGTGDTEAAMDLARELEIRLHVVRVDQDALRSTLKLDLRALEYFVWSMDFPLFDVELLFKHELHRAARSARPDMKVILLGQGADEFAGGYSRLVGERWGDFTASEARSFHASLLRQMGVPPVYSRYVSRSVSEPLARARAGPHEIWQVVRFGDLAAYNLWHEDRMASANGMEVRVPFLDHRLVELLCSVPRSLREELFYDKAIERRAALRFLPAKLAGRPKVPLFPSGSSGGGSVSALRRSFVVGAFDEYREEYLEPARSLFSREELCALRAEAVVPGVGDAAVHLLCRCMAISIFERMCRELHRPEYEPPRLTTTSPPLTATGLPERGPVELTPTSRIALAGSVRLALSCEAAPALLVIEGGTLAARIALPPEWDWSGAPRGVFSASHVDIAGLARAFGVDVEAMRPLAAAFEGRGWGALTGGATPGDEQGGRADEG
;
A
#
# COMPACT_ATOMS: atom_id res chain seq x y z
N MET A 1 -24.22 -10.79 5.90
CA MET A 1 -23.13 -11.00 4.93
C MET A 1 -23.09 -9.90 3.87
N GLY A 2 -23.92 -9.90 2.82
CA GLY A 2 -23.81 -8.95 1.68
C GLY A 2 -23.68 -7.46 2.01
N ARG A 3 -24.42 -6.94 3.00
CA ARG A 3 -24.31 -5.54 3.47
C ARG A 3 -22.89 -5.14 3.92
N TYR A 4 -22.09 -6.09 4.42
CA TYR A 4 -20.71 -5.85 4.87
C TYR A 4 -19.71 -5.74 3.71
N LEU A 5 -20.13 -6.08 2.48
CA LEU A 5 -19.35 -5.96 1.26
C LEU A 5 -19.76 -4.73 0.41
N ALA A 6 -20.61 -3.85 0.95
CA ALA A 6 -21.17 -2.74 0.19
C ALA A 6 -20.11 -1.73 -0.29
N ALA A 7 -19.07 -1.46 0.51
CA ALA A 7 -17.98 -0.57 0.10
C ALA A 7 -17.22 -1.13 -1.12
N ARG A 8 -17.02 -2.45 -1.12
CA ARG A 8 -16.29 -3.20 -2.15
C ARG A 8 -17.04 -3.28 -3.48
N GLY A 9 -18.37 -3.35 -3.42
CA GLY A 9 -19.25 -3.38 -4.59
C GLY A 9 -20.45 -2.46 -4.41
N PRO A 10 -20.27 -1.14 -4.58
CA PRO A 10 -21.29 -0.14 -4.25
C PRO A 10 -22.36 0.02 -5.34
N ASP A 11 -22.13 -0.47 -6.56
CA ASP A 11 -22.97 -0.13 -7.72
C ASP A 11 -24.23 -0.98 -7.79
N GLU A 12 -24.15 -2.26 -7.41
CA GLU A 12 -25.29 -3.18 -7.50
C GLU A 12 -25.24 -4.26 -6.42
N GLU A 13 -26.41 -4.67 -5.94
CA GLU A 13 -26.59 -5.92 -5.17
C GLU A 13 -27.50 -6.87 -5.95
N THR A 14 -27.06 -8.12 -6.06
CA THR A 14 -27.88 -9.19 -6.60
C THR A 14 -27.90 -10.36 -5.62
N VAL A 15 -29.09 -10.92 -5.43
CA VAL A 15 -29.32 -12.10 -4.61
C VAL A 15 -29.88 -13.19 -5.52
N LEU A 16 -29.24 -14.35 -5.52
CA LEU A 16 -29.79 -15.56 -6.12
C LEU A 16 -30.01 -16.58 -5.00
N GLU A 17 -31.25 -17.05 -4.91
CA GLU A 17 -31.67 -18.05 -3.95
C GLU A 17 -32.20 -19.27 -4.70
N ARG A 18 -31.70 -20.43 -4.31
CA ARG A 18 -32.11 -21.75 -4.79
C ARG A 18 -32.29 -22.65 -3.56
N ASP A 19 -32.99 -23.76 -3.71
CA ASP A 19 -33.20 -24.71 -2.61
C ASP A 19 -31.89 -25.18 -1.95
N ALA A 20 -30.80 -25.20 -2.73
CA ALA A 20 -29.49 -25.69 -2.33
C ALA A 20 -28.57 -24.65 -1.70
N PHE A 21 -28.70 -23.38 -2.12
CA PHE A 21 -27.73 -22.34 -1.80
C PHE A 21 -28.36 -20.96 -1.91
N ARG A 22 -27.74 -20.01 -1.24
CA ARG A 22 -28.00 -18.59 -1.42
C ARG A 22 -26.68 -17.87 -1.63
N VAL A 23 -26.61 -17.05 -2.67
CA VAL A 23 -25.44 -16.23 -2.97
C VAL A 23 -25.87 -14.77 -3.10
N VAL A 24 -25.05 -13.89 -2.53
CA VAL A 24 -25.19 -12.45 -2.67
C VAL A 24 -23.94 -11.92 -3.34
N PHE A 25 -24.12 -11.17 -4.42
CA PHE A 25 -23.03 -10.51 -5.12
C PHE A 25 -23.18 -8.99 -5.00
N ARG A 26 -22.10 -8.32 -4.59
CA ARG A 26 -21.97 -6.87 -4.56
C ARG A 26 -21.02 -6.46 -5.68
N ARG A 27 -21.51 -5.68 -6.63
CA ARG A 27 -20.78 -5.37 -7.87
C ARG A 27 -20.13 -3.99 -7.80
N LEU A 28 -18.85 -3.95 -8.17
CA LEU A 28 -18.19 -2.76 -8.69
C LEU A 28 -18.16 -2.91 -10.21
N ALA A 29 -19.00 -2.17 -10.92
CA ALA A 29 -19.18 -2.30 -12.37
C ALA A 29 -18.04 -1.60 -13.12
N ILE A 30 -17.07 -2.39 -13.58
CA ILE A 30 -15.88 -1.95 -14.35
C ILE A 30 -16.02 -2.31 -15.82
N ASN A 31 -16.18 -3.60 -16.15
CA ASN A 31 -16.41 -4.08 -17.52
C ASN A 31 -17.87 -4.48 -17.73
N ASP A 32 -18.37 -4.17 -18.93
CA ASP A 32 -19.74 -4.36 -19.38
C ASP A 32 -20.75 -3.85 -18.34
N ILE A 33 -20.69 -2.55 -18.06
CA ILE A 33 -21.44 -1.90 -16.98
C ILE A 33 -22.92 -2.32 -17.00
N ALA A 34 -23.54 -2.38 -18.19
CA ALA A 34 -24.94 -2.75 -18.35
C ALA A 34 -25.21 -4.28 -18.30
N GLY A 35 -24.34 -5.11 -18.89
CA GLY A 35 -24.61 -6.54 -19.11
C GLY A 35 -23.90 -7.50 -18.15
N GLY A 36 -22.82 -7.09 -17.50
CA GLY A 36 -21.96 -7.94 -16.67
C GLY A 36 -22.49 -8.22 -15.26
N ARG A 37 -23.82 -8.27 -15.10
CA ARG A 37 -24.48 -8.56 -13.83
C ARG A 37 -24.21 -10.01 -13.41
N GLN A 38 -23.94 -10.22 -12.13
CA GLN A 38 -23.65 -11.54 -11.56
C GLN A 38 -24.71 -11.91 -10.52
N PRO A 39 -24.99 -13.22 -10.30
CA PRO A 39 -24.26 -14.40 -10.81
C PRO A 39 -24.44 -14.68 -12.31
N PHE A 40 -23.43 -15.28 -12.94
CA PHE A 40 -23.56 -15.88 -14.27
C PHE A 40 -24.21 -17.25 -14.15
N VAL A 41 -25.14 -17.59 -15.07
CA VAL A 41 -25.90 -18.83 -15.03
C VAL A 41 -25.95 -19.46 -16.42
N THR A 42 -25.74 -20.77 -16.53
CA THR A 42 -25.84 -21.47 -17.82
C THR A 42 -27.28 -21.50 -18.32
N ALA A 43 -27.47 -21.66 -19.64
CA ALA A 43 -28.81 -21.67 -20.25
C ALA A 43 -29.74 -22.77 -19.69
N ASP A 44 -29.18 -23.90 -19.25
CA ASP A 44 -29.90 -25.00 -18.59
C ASP A 44 -30.12 -24.77 -17.08
N GLY A 45 -29.59 -23.68 -16.52
CA GLY A 45 -29.67 -23.34 -15.10
C GLY A 45 -28.77 -24.17 -14.17
N ARG A 46 -27.97 -25.10 -14.72
CA ARG A 46 -27.17 -26.05 -13.93
C ARG A 46 -26.03 -25.41 -13.17
N LEU A 47 -25.24 -24.57 -13.86
CA LEU A 47 -24.04 -23.97 -13.30
C LEU A 47 -24.31 -22.51 -12.95
N VAL A 48 -23.78 -22.10 -11.80
CA VAL A 48 -23.85 -20.71 -11.33
C VAL A 48 -22.46 -20.27 -10.90
N ALA A 49 -21.99 -19.14 -11.40
CA ALA A 49 -20.68 -18.59 -11.04
C ALA A 49 -20.78 -17.15 -10.52
N VAL A 50 -20.00 -16.85 -9.48
CA VAL A 50 -19.67 -15.47 -9.07
C VAL A 50 -18.16 -15.29 -9.04
N VAL A 51 -17.71 -14.13 -9.48
CA VAL A 51 -16.30 -13.78 -9.67
C VAL A 51 -16.08 -12.35 -9.17
N ASN A 52 -15.18 -12.20 -8.21
CA ASN A 52 -14.61 -10.90 -7.83
C ASN A 52 -13.18 -10.85 -8.38
N GLY A 53 -12.97 -10.07 -9.44
CA GLY A 53 -11.71 -10.07 -10.18
C GLY A 53 -11.84 -9.62 -11.62
N GLU A 54 -10.78 -9.85 -12.36
CA GLU A 54 -10.58 -9.49 -13.76
C GLU A 54 -9.89 -10.64 -14.49
N ILE A 55 -10.46 -11.07 -15.62
CA ILE A 55 -9.88 -12.07 -16.53
C ILE A 55 -9.31 -11.37 -17.76
N TYR A 56 -8.05 -10.96 -17.65
CA TYR A 56 -7.32 -10.17 -18.64
C TYR A 56 -7.27 -10.84 -20.03
N ASN A 57 -7.16 -12.17 -20.09
CA ASN A 57 -7.14 -12.93 -21.34
C ASN A 57 -8.51 -13.48 -21.79
N HIS A 58 -9.64 -12.99 -21.26
CA HIS A 58 -10.97 -13.54 -21.56
C HIS A 58 -11.29 -13.65 -23.06
N ARG A 59 -10.86 -12.66 -23.88
CA ARG A 59 -11.09 -12.67 -25.35
C ARG A 59 -10.30 -13.75 -26.05
N GLU A 60 -9.11 -14.09 -25.55
CA GLU A 60 -8.32 -15.19 -26.07
C GLU A 60 -8.97 -16.52 -25.71
N LEU A 61 -9.35 -16.68 -24.43
CA LEU A 61 -9.99 -17.89 -23.92
C LEU A 61 -11.32 -18.18 -24.62
N ALA A 62 -12.14 -17.15 -24.86
CA ALA A 62 -13.39 -17.30 -25.60
C ALA A 62 -13.15 -17.81 -27.03
N ARG A 63 -12.17 -17.24 -27.75
CA ARG A 63 -11.81 -17.69 -29.11
C ARG A 63 -11.27 -19.11 -29.13
N ARG A 64 -10.41 -19.45 -28.18
CA ARG A 64 -9.70 -20.73 -28.14
C ARG A 64 -10.60 -21.89 -27.68
N TYR A 65 -11.39 -21.66 -26.63
CA TYR A 65 -12.10 -22.72 -25.93
C TYR A 65 -13.61 -22.64 -26.06
N LEU A 66 -14.21 -21.53 -26.46
CA LEU A 66 -15.66 -21.33 -26.43
C LEU A 66 -16.24 -21.08 -27.83
N SER A 67 -15.56 -21.54 -28.88
CA SER A 67 -16.12 -21.52 -30.24
C SER A 67 -17.48 -22.26 -30.26
N GLY A 68 -18.50 -21.57 -30.78
CA GLY A 68 -19.89 -22.04 -30.82
C GLY A 68 -20.71 -21.77 -29.55
N VAL A 69 -20.13 -21.21 -28.49
CA VAL A 69 -20.87 -20.76 -27.30
C VAL A 69 -21.24 -19.29 -27.47
N THR A 70 -22.51 -18.96 -27.22
CA THR A 70 -22.97 -17.56 -27.17
C THR A 70 -22.90 -17.08 -25.73
N LEU A 71 -22.02 -16.11 -25.46
CA LEU A 71 -21.95 -15.43 -24.16
C LEU A 71 -23.13 -14.44 -24.04
N ALA A 72 -23.77 -14.42 -22.88
CA ALA A 72 -24.91 -13.57 -22.54
C ALA A 72 -24.52 -12.11 -22.24
N SER A 73 -23.25 -11.86 -21.94
CA SER A 73 -22.68 -10.57 -21.61
C SER A 73 -21.31 -10.37 -22.30
N ARG A 74 -20.77 -9.17 -22.17
CA ARG A 74 -19.40 -8.83 -22.56
C ARG A 74 -18.47 -8.73 -21.34
N SER A 75 -18.93 -9.18 -20.18
CA SER A 75 -18.07 -9.23 -18.99
C SER A 75 -16.94 -10.22 -19.23
N ASP A 76 -15.74 -9.79 -18.86
CA ASP A 76 -14.54 -10.63 -18.85
C ASP A 76 -14.73 -11.89 -17.99
N CYS A 77 -15.53 -11.81 -16.93
CA CYS A 77 -15.75 -12.89 -15.98
C CYS A 77 -16.70 -13.98 -16.47
N GLU A 78 -17.53 -13.75 -17.49
CA GLU A 78 -18.51 -14.76 -17.93
C GLU A 78 -17.83 -16.02 -18.49
N VAL A 79 -16.65 -15.86 -19.10
CA VAL A 79 -15.90 -17.00 -19.65
C VAL A 79 -15.59 -18.07 -18.60
N VAL A 80 -15.46 -17.69 -17.32
CA VAL A 80 -15.20 -18.60 -16.19
C VAL A 80 -16.24 -19.71 -16.14
N LEU A 81 -17.53 -19.36 -16.25
CA LEU A 81 -18.63 -20.31 -16.17
C LEU A 81 -18.54 -21.37 -17.27
N HIS A 82 -18.33 -20.93 -18.51
CA HIS A 82 -18.31 -21.81 -19.67
C HIS A 82 -17.00 -22.60 -19.81
N LEU A 83 -15.88 -22.04 -19.37
CA LEU A 83 -14.63 -22.78 -19.30
C LEU A 83 -14.73 -23.90 -18.27
N PHE A 84 -15.25 -23.62 -17.06
CA PHE A 84 -15.48 -24.65 -16.06
C PHE A 84 -16.40 -25.76 -16.59
N GLN A 85 -17.49 -25.40 -17.28
CA GLN A 85 -18.39 -26.37 -17.93
C GLN A 85 -17.64 -27.31 -18.89
N ARG A 86 -16.64 -26.79 -19.62
CA ARG A 86 -15.93 -27.54 -20.66
C ARG A 86 -14.77 -28.38 -20.12
N MET A 87 -14.06 -27.92 -19.10
CA MET A 87 -12.80 -28.57 -18.66
C MET A 87 -12.67 -28.82 -17.16
N GLY A 88 -13.72 -28.57 -16.37
CA GLY A 88 -13.68 -28.67 -14.91
C GLY A 88 -12.66 -27.69 -14.32
N ALA A 89 -12.11 -28.00 -13.14
CA ALA A 89 -11.16 -27.13 -12.42
C ALA A 89 -9.87 -26.77 -13.18
N ARG A 90 -9.51 -27.53 -14.24
CA ARG A 90 -8.30 -27.25 -15.06
C ARG A 90 -8.32 -25.89 -15.76
N PHE A 91 -9.50 -25.27 -15.91
CA PHE A 91 -9.58 -23.94 -16.51
C PHE A 91 -8.77 -22.88 -15.76
N LEU A 92 -8.54 -23.08 -14.46
CA LEU A 92 -7.75 -22.18 -13.62
C LEU A 92 -6.30 -22.02 -14.15
N GLU A 93 -5.77 -23.07 -14.79
CA GLU A 93 -4.44 -23.07 -15.42
C GLU A 93 -4.37 -22.12 -16.63
N GLU A 94 -5.49 -21.84 -17.28
CA GLU A 94 -5.56 -21.02 -18.50
C GLU A 94 -5.80 -19.52 -18.20
N LEU A 95 -6.28 -19.19 -17.00
CA LEU A 95 -6.66 -17.81 -16.67
C LEU A 95 -5.43 -16.92 -16.49
N ASN A 96 -5.38 -15.78 -17.20
CA ASN A 96 -4.54 -14.65 -16.82
C ASN A 96 -5.44 -13.59 -16.15
N GLY A 97 -5.22 -13.30 -14.87
CA GLY A 97 -6.14 -12.46 -14.11
C GLY A 97 -5.84 -12.40 -12.63
N ILE A 98 -6.56 -11.51 -11.95
CA ILE A 98 -6.66 -11.45 -10.49
C ILE A 98 -8.10 -11.83 -10.14
N TYR A 99 -8.33 -12.81 -9.27
CA TYR A 99 -9.68 -13.33 -9.08
C TYR A 99 -9.86 -14.15 -7.80
N SER A 100 -11.07 -14.06 -7.27
CA SER A 100 -11.69 -15.04 -6.40
C SER A 100 -12.97 -15.53 -7.09
N ILE A 101 -13.13 -16.83 -7.22
CA ILE A 101 -14.20 -17.49 -7.99
C ILE A 101 -14.98 -18.42 -7.06
N ALA A 102 -16.31 -18.43 -7.18
CA ALA A 102 -17.16 -19.46 -6.62
C ALA A 102 -18.10 -20.01 -7.71
N ILE A 103 -18.13 -21.34 -7.87
CA ILE A 103 -18.96 -22.02 -8.88
C ILE A 103 -19.78 -23.12 -8.21
N TRP A 104 -21.10 -23.04 -8.33
CA TRP A 104 -22.03 -24.10 -7.96
C TRP A 104 -22.38 -24.96 -9.18
N ASP A 105 -22.27 -26.27 -9.03
CA ASP A 105 -22.81 -27.26 -9.98
C ASP A 105 -23.97 -28.01 -9.33
N ASP A 106 -25.19 -27.74 -9.79
CA ASP A 106 -26.40 -28.33 -9.23
C ASP A 106 -26.51 -29.84 -9.48
N ALA A 107 -26.01 -30.32 -10.62
CA ALA A 107 -26.05 -31.75 -10.94
C ALA A 107 -25.10 -32.55 -10.04
N ALA A 108 -23.93 -31.97 -9.71
CA ALA A 108 -22.95 -32.59 -8.84
C ALA A 108 -23.16 -32.27 -7.35
N ARG A 109 -24.09 -31.35 -7.03
CA ARG A 109 -24.29 -30.79 -5.68
C ARG A 109 -22.98 -30.31 -5.06
N ALA A 110 -22.22 -29.57 -5.86
CA ALA A 110 -20.84 -29.23 -5.59
C ALA A 110 -20.58 -27.73 -5.66
N LEU A 111 -19.73 -27.23 -4.75
CA LEU A 111 -19.23 -25.86 -4.74
C LEU A 111 -17.71 -25.88 -4.90
N LEU A 112 -17.20 -25.19 -5.92
CA LEU A 112 -15.78 -24.92 -6.08
C LEU A 112 -15.48 -23.47 -5.69
N LEU A 113 -14.51 -23.26 -4.81
CA LEU A 113 -13.97 -21.94 -4.46
C LEU A 113 -12.50 -21.88 -4.91
N ALA A 114 -12.14 -20.89 -5.73
CA ALA A 114 -10.79 -20.76 -6.28
C ALA A 114 -10.25 -19.34 -6.13
N ARG A 115 -8.92 -19.23 -6.06
CA ARG A 115 -8.20 -17.96 -5.93
C ARG A 115 -7.03 -17.90 -6.91
N ASP A 116 -6.74 -16.70 -7.41
CA ASP A 116 -5.68 -16.46 -8.38
C ASP A 116 -4.28 -16.88 -7.89
N ARG A 117 -3.34 -16.96 -8.84
CA ARG A 117 -1.99 -17.52 -8.63
C ARG A 117 -1.22 -16.85 -7.50
N LEU A 118 -1.41 -15.55 -7.30
CA LEU A 118 -0.62 -14.74 -6.38
C LEU A 118 -1.44 -14.25 -5.18
N GLY A 119 -2.74 -14.58 -5.15
CA GLY A 119 -3.64 -14.27 -4.05
C GLY A 119 -4.03 -12.80 -3.98
N VAL A 120 -4.09 -12.10 -5.12
CA VAL A 120 -4.46 -10.66 -5.17
C VAL A 120 -5.87 -10.46 -4.64
N LYS A 121 -6.85 -11.25 -5.09
CA LYS A 121 -8.24 -11.14 -4.63
C LYS A 121 -8.48 -12.11 -3.47
N PRO A 122 -9.02 -11.67 -2.32
CA PRO A 122 -9.20 -12.53 -1.15
C PRO A 122 -10.48 -13.38 -1.20
N LEU A 123 -10.42 -14.55 -0.56
CA LEU A 123 -11.54 -15.47 -0.41
C LEU A 123 -11.39 -16.31 0.87
N TYR A 124 -12.41 -16.26 1.73
CA TYR A 124 -12.48 -16.96 3.01
C TYR A 124 -13.63 -17.97 2.95
N TYR A 125 -13.47 -19.05 3.71
CA TYR A 125 -14.54 -20.02 3.91
C TYR A 125 -14.50 -20.62 5.31
N CYS A 126 -15.64 -21.12 5.76
CA CYS A 126 -15.76 -21.96 6.95
C CYS A 126 -16.82 -23.05 6.71
N ALA A 127 -16.55 -24.25 7.20
CA ALA A 127 -17.51 -25.34 7.21
C ALA A 127 -18.34 -25.29 8.50
N LEU A 128 -19.66 -25.17 8.37
CA LEU A 128 -20.62 -25.09 9.46
C LEU A 128 -21.51 -26.33 9.43
N GLY A 129 -21.00 -27.41 10.01
CA GLY A 129 -21.62 -28.73 9.90
C GLY A 129 -21.69 -29.19 8.45
N GLY A 130 -22.92 -29.31 7.91
CA GLY A 130 -23.18 -29.71 6.52
C GLY A 130 -23.33 -28.54 5.54
N THR A 131 -22.94 -27.31 5.90
CA THR A 131 -23.00 -26.13 5.01
C THR A 131 -21.63 -25.51 4.86
N LEU A 132 -21.27 -25.07 3.65
CA LEU A 132 -20.10 -24.22 3.43
C LEU A 132 -20.52 -22.76 3.29
N VAL A 133 -19.89 -21.88 4.05
CA VAL A 133 -20.09 -20.42 3.97
C VAL A 133 -18.80 -19.78 3.48
N PHE A 134 -18.90 -18.80 2.58
CA PHE A 134 -17.75 -18.09 2.03
C PHE A 134 -18.01 -16.59 1.86
N ALA A 135 -16.95 -15.79 1.82
CA ALA A 135 -16.99 -14.37 1.50
C ALA A 135 -15.62 -13.84 1.06
N SER A 136 -15.58 -12.69 0.38
CA SER A 136 -14.31 -12.00 0.03
C SER A 136 -13.64 -11.31 1.23
N GLU A 137 -14.36 -11.13 2.34
CA GLU A 137 -13.93 -10.41 3.54
C GLU A 137 -14.35 -11.16 4.79
N LEU A 138 -13.45 -11.25 5.76
CA LEU A 138 -13.64 -12.03 6.99
C LEU A 138 -14.86 -11.51 7.76
N LYS A 139 -14.95 -10.18 7.95
CA LYS A 139 -16.09 -9.54 8.62
C LYS A 139 -17.44 -9.89 7.99
N ALA A 140 -17.51 -10.11 6.69
CA ALA A 140 -18.76 -10.49 6.03
C ALA A 140 -19.17 -11.94 6.34
N LEU A 141 -18.18 -12.83 6.49
CA LEU A 141 -18.37 -14.24 6.86
C LEU A 141 -18.78 -14.39 8.32
N LEU A 142 -18.10 -13.69 9.24
CA LEU A 142 -18.34 -13.82 10.68
C LEU A 142 -19.76 -13.43 11.13
N VAL A 143 -20.47 -12.64 10.32
CA VAL A 143 -21.89 -12.28 10.51
C VAL A 143 -22.84 -13.46 10.45
N HIS A 144 -22.43 -14.59 9.88
CA HIS A 144 -23.21 -15.81 10.00
C HIS A 144 -23.36 -16.19 11.49
N PRO A 145 -24.58 -16.52 11.98
CA PRO A 145 -24.81 -16.81 13.40
C PRO A 145 -23.94 -17.94 13.95
N ASP A 146 -23.75 -18.98 13.13
CA ASP A 146 -22.96 -20.16 13.50
C ASP A 146 -21.47 -20.05 13.15
N ALA A 147 -21.03 -18.93 12.53
CA ALA A 147 -19.61 -18.78 12.23
C ALA A 147 -18.80 -18.65 13.54
N PRO A 148 -17.67 -19.37 13.65
CA PRO A 148 -16.79 -19.22 14.81
C PRO A 148 -16.16 -17.83 14.84
N ARG A 149 -16.00 -17.29 16.05
CA ARG A 149 -15.51 -15.92 16.29
C ARG A 149 -14.37 -15.85 17.31
N ALA A 150 -13.93 -17.01 17.79
CA ALA A 150 -12.82 -17.10 18.73
C ALA A 150 -11.49 -16.90 18.00
N LEU A 151 -10.59 -16.14 18.61
CA LEU A 151 -9.23 -16.02 18.12
C LEU A 151 -8.50 -17.36 18.29
N ASP A 152 -7.84 -17.80 17.23
CA ASP A 152 -6.86 -18.88 17.30
C ASP A 152 -5.48 -18.26 17.54
N TRP A 153 -5.05 -18.27 18.81
CA TRP A 153 -3.76 -17.72 19.22
C TRP A 153 -2.57 -18.43 18.58
N GLY A 154 -2.68 -19.75 18.36
CA GLY A 154 -1.67 -20.52 17.65
C GLY A 154 -1.53 -20.04 16.21
N ALA A 155 -2.65 -19.89 15.51
CA ALA A 155 -2.67 -19.37 14.15
C ALA A 155 -2.28 -17.89 14.06
N LEU A 156 -2.62 -17.04 15.03
CA LEU A 156 -2.24 -15.61 15.00
C LEU A 156 -0.71 -15.41 15.00
N HIS A 157 0.05 -16.32 15.61
CA HIS A 157 1.51 -16.34 15.50
C HIS A 157 2.00 -16.71 14.09
N GLU A 158 1.16 -17.37 13.28
CA GLU A 158 1.45 -17.77 11.91
C GLU A 158 0.98 -16.75 10.86
N VAL A 159 0.04 -15.83 11.18
CA VAL A 159 -0.76 -15.13 10.15
C VAL A 159 -0.29 -13.71 9.72
N PRO A 160 0.72 -13.02 10.31
CA PRO A 160 1.47 -12.04 9.52
C PRO A 160 2.62 -12.69 8.74
N SER A 161 2.95 -13.96 9.04
CA SER A 161 3.98 -14.76 8.38
C SER A 161 3.31 -15.90 7.62
N ALA A 162 2.19 -15.63 6.91
CA ALA A 162 1.39 -16.65 6.24
C ALA A 162 2.33 -17.55 5.43
N ALA A 163 2.60 -18.71 6.01
CA ALA A 163 3.76 -19.50 5.65
C ALA A 163 3.68 -19.82 4.17
N PHE A 164 4.69 -19.37 3.42
CA PHE A 164 5.04 -19.74 2.04
C PHE A 164 3.92 -20.49 1.30
N PRO A 165 3.02 -19.81 0.55
CA PRO A 165 1.85 -20.46 -0.05
C PRO A 165 2.22 -21.68 -0.91
N PHE A 166 3.42 -21.68 -1.49
CA PHE A 166 3.95 -22.74 -2.35
C PHE A 166 4.74 -23.85 -1.63
N GLU A 167 5.13 -23.69 -0.37
CA GLU A 167 5.85 -24.71 0.41
C GLU A 167 5.01 -25.33 1.54
N ARG A 168 3.78 -24.83 1.77
CA ARG A 168 2.82 -25.54 2.62
C ARG A 168 2.56 -26.94 2.05
N PRO A 169 2.53 -27.99 2.88
CA PRO A 169 2.08 -29.32 2.45
C PRO A 169 0.72 -29.20 1.78
N ALA A 170 0.61 -29.74 0.56
CA ALA A 170 -0.65 -29.77 -0.17
C ALA A 170 -1.76 -30.40 0.68
N GLY A 171 -3.00 -29.94 0.49
CA GLY A 171 -4.15 -30.44 1.23
C GLY A 171 -4.31 -29.92 2.66
N ARG A 172 -3.51 -28.94 3.11
CA ARG A 172 -3.74 -28.24 4.39
C ARG A 172 -4.40 -26.89 4.20
N GLU A 173 -5.42 -26.63 5.00
CA GLU A 173 -6.09 -25.32 5.06
C GLU A 173 -5.14 -24.22 5.56
N VAL A 174 -5.48 -22.97 5.26
CA VAL A 174 -4.71 -21.78 5.69
C VAL A 174 -5.51 -21.04 6.75
N ALA A 175 -5.02 -21.03 7.98
CA ALA A 175 -5.71 -20.36 9.09
C ALA A 175 -5.77 -18.84 8.91
N THR A 176 -6.84 -18.24 9.41
CA THR A 176 -7.10 -16.78 9.36
C THR A 176 -6.78 -16.05 10.65
N GLY A 177 -6.39 -16.77 11.70
CA GLY A 177 -6.33 -16.26 13.07
C GLY A 177 -7.68 -16.36 13.80
N ILE A 178 -8.72 -16.87 13.15
CA ILE A 178 -10.00 -17.25 13.75
C ILE A 178 -10.15 -18.77 13.67
N GLU A 179 -10.55 -19.38 14.78
CA GLU A 179 -10.78 -20.84 14.85
C GLU A 179 -11.78 -21.27 13.76
N GLY A 180 -11.45 -22.32 13.00
CA GLY A 180 -12.37 -22.90 12.02
C GLY A 180 -12.68 -22.04 10.78
N VAL A 181 -11.97 -20.92 10.58
CA VAL A 181 -12.07 -20.10 9.37
C VAL A 181 -10.76 -20.12 8.59
N SER A 182 -10.86 -20.45 7.30
CA SER A 182 -9.72 -20.68 6.43
C SER A 182 -9.74 -19.76 5.21
N PHE A 183 -8.55 -19.45 4.67
CA PHE A 183 -8.41 -18.84 3.35
C PHE A 183 -8.40 -19.91 2.26
N VAL A 184 -8.89 -19.53 1.08
CA VAL A 184 -8.38 -20.17 -0.14
C VAL A 184 -6.96 -19.64 -0.37
N ALA A 185 -5.98 -20.55 -0.41
CA ALA A 185 -4.59 -20.22 -0.65
C ALA A 185 -4.40 -19.66 -2.07
N PRO A 186 -3.38 -18.81 -2.32
CA PRO A 186 -2.94 -18.49 -3.68
C PRO A 186 -2.77 -19.76 -4.53
N ALA A 187 -3.09 -19.65 -5.82
CA ALA A 187 -2.94 -20.73 -6.80
C ALA A 187 -3.66 -22.04 -6.42
N SER A 188 -4.75 -21.94 -5.66
CA SER A 188 -5.44 -23.12 -5.13
C SER A 188 -6.96 -22.98 -5.22
N TYR A 189 -7.63 -24.14 -5.14
CA TYR A 189 -9.07 -24.24 -4.99
C TYR A 189 -9.44 -25.24 -3.89
N VAL A 190 -10.64 -25.10 -3.36
CA VAL A 190 -11.28 -26.08 -2.48
C VAL A 190 -12.61 -26.48 -3.09
N GLU A 191 -12.98 -27.74 -2.92
CA GLU A 191 -14.26 -28.27 -3.38
C GLU A 191 -15.06 -28.76 -2.18
N TRP A 192 -16.34 -28.45 -2.17
CA TRP A 192 -17.29 -28.97 -1.21
C TRP A 192 -18.35 -29.77 -1.94
N HIS A 193 -18.66 -30.95 -1.42
CA HIS A 193 -19.62 -31.89 -1.96
C HIS A 193 -20.48 -32.46 -0.83
N ASP A 194 -21.78 -32.21 -0.88
CA ASP A 194 -22.79 -32.83 0.00
C ASP A 194 -22.35 -32.94 1.48
N GLY A 195 -21.99 -31.80 2.06
CA GLY A 195 -21.58 -31.67 3.47
C GLY A 195 -20.11 -31.96 3.75
N ARG A 196 -19.30 -32.29 2.74
CA ARG A 196 -17.88 -32.63 2.89
C ARG A 196 -16.98 -31.67 2.14
N LEU A 197 -16.03 -31.08 2.84
CA LEU A 197 -14.96 -30.28 2.25
C LEU A 197 -13.80 -31.22 1.85
N ALA A 198 -13.40 -31.16 0.59
CA ALA A 198 -12.23 -31.84 0.09
C ALA A 198 -10.95 -31.09 0.50
N PRO A 199 -9.80 -31.78 0.63
CA PRO A 199 -8.52 -31.12 0.87
C PRO A 199 -8.21 -30.09 -0.22
N PRO A 200 -7.64 -28.91 0.13
CA PRO A 200 -7.24 -27.91 -0.87
C PRO A 200 -6.31 -28.46 -1.95
N VAL A 201 -6.58 -28.10 -3.19
CA VAL A 201 -5.79 -28.48 -4.37
C VAL A 201 -5.07 -27.26 -4.92
N ARG A 202 -3.76 -27.39 -5.08
CA ARG A 202 -2.92 -26.39 -5.75
C ARG A 202 -2.89 -26.67 -7.25
N TYR A 203 -3.29 -25.69 -8.07
CA TYR A 203 -3.31 -25.84 -9.53
C TYR A 203 -2.09 -25.21 -10.22
N TRP A 204 -1.33 -24.36 -9.53
CA TRP A 204 -0.14 -23.71 -10.10
C TRP A 204 0.97 -23.58 -9.07
N SER A 205 2.22 -23.61 -9.55
CA SER A 205 3.41 -23.29 -8.77
C SER A 205 4.40 -22.59 -9.71
N PRO A 206 5.20 -21.64 -9.21
CA PRO A 206 6.20 -20.99 -10.03
C PRO A 206 7.21 -22.02 -10.57
N PRO A 207 7.72 -21.84 -11.80
CA PRO A 207 8.75 -22.70 -12.35
C PRO A 207 10.04 -22.57 -11.54
N GLY A 208 10.88 -23.60 -11.58
CA GLY A 208 12.26 -23.50 -11.10
C GLY A 208 13.16 -22.80 -12.13
N PRO A 209 14.43 -22.51 -11.77
CA PRO A 209 15.40 -22.00 -12.74
C PRO A 209 15.57 -22.95 -13.92
N GLU A 210 15.67 -22.36 -15.12
CA GLU A 210 16.13 -23.04 -16.31
C GLU A 210 17.62 -23.45 -16.18
N GLY A 211 18.04 -24.39 -17.02
CA GLY A 211 19.45 -24.76 -17.14
C GLY A 211 20.30 -23.60 -17.65
N ASP A 212 21.60 -23.63 -17.33
CA ASP A 212 22.51 -22.57 -17.77
C ASP A 212 22.59 -22.53 -19.31
N PRO A 213 22.33 -21.38 -19.94
CA PRO A 213 22.12 -21.30 -21.38
C PRO A 213 23.41 -21.45 -22.20
N GLY A 214 24.58 -21.41 -21.56
CA GLY A 214 25.90 -21.51 -22.22
C GLY A 214 26.25 -20.36 -23.18
N ASP A 215 25.29 -19.47 -23.46
CA ASP A 215 25.37 -18.36 -24.41
C ASP A 215 25.49 -17.00 -23.69
N PRO A 216 26.51 -16.17 -23.99
CA PRO A 216 26.62 -14.80 -23.51
C PRO A 216 25.44 -13.88 -23.84
N GLY A 217 24.65 -14.17 -24.89
CA GLY A 217 23.48 -13.38 -25.30
C GLY A 217 22.23 -13.56 -24.42
N ALA A 218 22.20 -14.58 -23.56
CA ALA A 218 21.00 -14.97 -22.83
C ALA A 218 20.46 -13.87 -21.90
N ALA A 219 21.33 -13.11 -21.22
CA ALA A 219 20.88 -12.03 -20.33
C ALA A 219 20.11 -10.92 -21.07
N ALA A 220 20.49 -10.62 -22.32
CA ALA A 220 19.78 -9.64 -23.14
C ALA A 220 18.39 -10.15 -23.55
N ASP A 221 18.26 -11.44 -23.90
CA ASP A 221 16.96 -12.06 -24.20
C ASP A 221 15.99 -11.97 -23.00
N TYR A 222 16.47 -12.25 -21.80
CA TYR A 222 15.67 -12.10 -20.58
C TYR A 222 15.17 -10.67 -20.37
N VAL A 223 16.03 -9.67 -20.58
CA VAL A 223 15.64 -8.25 -20.50
C VAL A 223 14.60 -7.89 -21.56
N ASP A 224 14.76 -8.39 -22.79
CA ASP A 224 13.87 -8.11 -23.91
C ASP A 224 12.48 -8.75 -23.70
N ARG A 225 12.46 -9.99 -23.22
CA ARG A 225 11.23 -10.71 -22.83
C ARG A 225 10.55 -10.01 -21.65
N TYR A 226 11.30 -9.61 -20.63
CA TYR A 226 10.76 -8.89 -19.48
C TYR A 226 10.12 -7.57 -19.92
N ALA A 227 10.82 -6.76 -20.74
CA ALA A 227 10.27 -5.51 -21.26
C ALA A 227 8.97 -5.71 -22.05
N SER A 228 8.92 -6.75 -22.88
CA SER A 228 7.75 -7.07 -23.70
C SER A 228 6.57 -7.52 -22.83
N LEU A 229 6.82 -8.33 -21.80
CA LEU A 229 5.80 -8.80 -20.88
C LEU A 229 5.29 -7.68 -19.95
N VAL A 230 6.13 -6.73 -19.53
CA VAL A 230 5.67 -5.56 -18.75
C VAL A 230 4.78 -4.67 -19.61
N ASP A 231 5.14 -4.41 -20.86
CA ASP A 231 4.30 -3.66 -21.81
C ASP A 231 2.94 -4.34 -22.02
N ASP A 232 2.95 -5.65 -22.28
CA ASP A 232 1.71 -6.42 -22.45
C ASP A 232 0.86 -6.48 -21.17
N ALA A 233 1.48 -6.67 -20.01
CA ALA A 233 0.79 -6.72 -18.72
C ALA A 233 0.11 -5.38 -18.41
N VAL A 234 0.82 -4.25 -18.55
CA VAL A 234 0.22 -2.93 -18.33
C VAL A 234 -0.92 -2.68 -19.32
N ARG A 235 -0.71 -2.96 -20.63
CA ARG A 235 -1.75 -2.77 -21.66
C ARG A 235 -2.99 -3.60 -21.39
N THR A 236 -2.84 -4.86 -21.00
CA THR A 236 -3.98 -5.74 -20.77
C THR A 236 -4.73 -5.35 -19.49
N GLN A 237 -4.00 -4.92 -18.46
CA GLN A 237 -4.59 -4.40 -17.22
C GLN A 237 -5.17 -2.99 -17.35
N MET A 238 -5.08 -2.34 -18.52
CA MET A 238 -5.85 -1.13 -18.86
C MET A 238 -7.28 -1.42 -19.37
N MET A 239 -7.66 -2.70 -19.53
CA MET A 239 -9.00 -3.13 -19.95
C MET A 239 -10.09 -2.61 -19.00
N SER A 240 -10.92 -1.67 -19.43
CA SER A 240 -11.96 -1.07 -18.57
C SER A 240 -12.99 -0.29 -19.40
N ASP A 241 -14.28 -0.34 -19.03
CA ASP A 241 -15.31 0.57 -19.56
C ASP A 241 -15.44 1.87 -18.73
N VAL A 242 -14.70 1.97 -17.62
CA VAL A 242 -14.61 3.15 -16.74
C VAL A 242 -13.19 3.71 -16.71
N PRO A 243 -12.97 4.97 -16.29
CA PRO A 243 -11.62 5.52 -16.21
C PRO A 243 -10.68 4.69 -15.33
N VAL A 244 -9.45 4.53 -15.82
CA VAL A 244 -8.31 3.94 -15.10
C VAL A 244 -7.34 5.05 -14.74
N GLY A 245 -6.87 5.07 -13.49
CA GLY A 245 -5.77 5.90 -13.04
C GLY A 245 -4.58 5.08 -12.55
N LEU A 246 -3.54 5.74 -12.04
CA LEU A 246 -2.40 5.06 -11.41
C LEU A 246 -1.88 5.81 -10.18
N PHE A 247 -1.19 5.11 -9.28
CA PHE A 247 -0.36 5.75 -8.28
C PHE A 247 1.06 5.94 -8.83
N LEU A 248 1.54 7.18 -8.84
CA LEU A 248 2.84 7.57 -9.39
C LEU A 248 3.75 8.06 -8.27
N SER A 249 4.61 7.19 -7.76
CA SER A 249 5.55 7.54 -6.69
C SER A 249 6.82 8.23 -7.21
N GLY A 250 7.12 8.16 -8.51
CA GLY A 250 8.40 8.64 -9.05
C GLY A 250 9.55 7.64 -8.89
N GLY A 251 9.31 6.52 -8.21
CA GLY A 251 10.16 5.33 -8.26
C GLY A 251 10.10 4.64 -9.63
N LEU A 252 11.06 3.75 -9.89
CA LEU A 252 11.21 3.03 -11.17
C LEU A 252 9.90 2.35 -11.63
N ASP A 253 9.28 1.61 -10.73
CA ASP A 253 8.19 0.68 -11.03
C ASP A 253 6.93 1.42 -11.46
N SER A 254 6.51 2.41 -10.66
CA SER A 254 5.36 3.25 -10.98
C SER A 254 5.63 4.15 -12.18
N SER A 255 6.88 4.57 -12.38
CA SER A 255 7.29 5.34 -13.56
C SER A 255 7.18 4.51 -14.84
N LEU A 256 7.57 3.24 -14.79
CA LEU A 256 7.48 2.33 -15.93
C LEU A 256 6.02 2.06 -16.31
N ILE A 257 5.16 1.82 -15.30
CA ILE A 257 3.71 1.73 -15.52
C ILE A 257 3.18 3.03 -16.13
N GLY A 258 3.53 4.20 -15.57
CA GLY A 258 3.09 5.51 -16.07
C GLY A 258 3.50 5.76 -17.52
N ALA A 259 4.73 5.39 -17.90
CA ALA A 259 5.24 5.51 -19.27
C ALA A 259 4.49 4.65 -20.28
N ILE A 260 4.08 3.45 -19.89
CA ILE A 260 3.33 2.54 -20.77
C ILE A 260 1.85 2.94 -20.80
N ALA A 261 1.25 3.19 -19.64
CA ALA A 261 -0.16 3.54 -19.51
C ALA A 261 -0.51 4.86 -20.20
N SER A 262 0.36 5.89 -20.15
CA SER A 262 0.17 7.16 -20.87
C SER A 262 0.15 7.00 -22.39
N ARG A 263 0.83 6.00 -22.96
CA ARG A 263 0.76 5.67 -24.39
C ARG A 263 -0.56 4.99 -24.77
N VAL A 264 -1.16 4.25 -23.85
CA VAL A 264 -2.46 3.57 -24.04
C VAL A 264 -3.61 4.56 -23.86
N ALA A 265 -3.52 5.41 -22.85
CA ALA A 265 -4.50 6.43 -22.52
C ALA A 265 -3.80 7.79 -22.32
N PRO A 266 -3.64 8.58 -23.40
CA PRO A 266 -3.10 9.93 -23.29
C PRO A 266 -3.88 10.79 -22.28
N GLY A 267 -3.18 11.51 -21.41
CA GLY A 267 -3.80 12.29 -20.34
C GLY A 267 -4.40 11.44 -19.21
N ILE A 268 -3.92 10.20 -19.02
CA ILE A 268 -4.26 9.37 -17.85
C ILE A 268 -4.05 10.15 -16.55
N GLU A 269 -4.93 9.92 -15.58
CA GLU A 269 -4.81 10.54 -14.26
C GLU A 269 -3.90 9.72 -13.35
N ALA A 270 -3.01 10.41 -12.65
CA ALA A 270 -2.12 9.80 -11.68
C ALA A 270 -2.22 10.50 -10.34
N PHE A 271 -1.92 9.80 -9.25
CA PHE A 271 -1.95 10.34 -7.90
C PHE A 271 -0.62 10.07 -7.20
N THR A 272 -0.07 11.09 -6.54
CA THR A 272 1.16 10.96 -5.76
C THR A 272 0.98 11.55 -4.37
N LEU A 273 1.70 11.03 -3.39
CA LEU A 273 1.68 11.56 -2.04
C LEU A 273 2.75 12.66 -1.90
N ALA A 274 2.38 13.75 -1.24
CA ALA A 274 3.30 14.79 -0.80
C ALA A 274 3.19 14.92 0.72
N GLU A 275 4.03 14.17 1.40
CA GLU A 275 4.15 14.13 2.87
C GLU A 275 5.62 14.45 3.21
N PRO A 276 5.92 15.20 4.30
CA PRO A 276 7.29 15.63 4.62
C PRO A 276 8.39 14.57 4.53
N SER A 277 8.17 13.34 4.99
CA SER A 277 9.16 12.26 4.89
C SER A 277 9.41 11.81 3.45
N ILE A 278 8.38 11.84 2.60
CA ILE A 278 8.45 11.48 1.18
C ILE A 278 9.08 12.61 0.36
N LEU A 279 8.74 13.87 0.65
CA LEU A 279 9.37 15.02 0.00
C LEU A 279 10.89 15.01 0.22
N GLY A 280 11.33 14.57 1.40
CA GLY A 280 12.75 14.39 1.70
C GLY A 280 13.47 13.35 0.83
N THR A 281 12.77 12.44 0.15
CA THR A 281 13.37 11.44 -0.76
C THR A 281 13.52 11.95 -2.20
N GLY A 282 12.81 13.03 -2.57
CA GLY A 282 12.74 13.52 -3.94
C GLY A 282 11.83 12.70 -4.86
N ASP A 283 11.04 11.77 -4.32
CA ASP A 283 10.15 10.87 -5.09
C ASP A 283 8.95 11.64 -5.68
N THR A 284 8.35 12.53 -4.89
CA THR A 284 7.26 13.41 -5.35
C THR A 284 7.71 14.28 -6.53
N GLU A 285 8.91 14.86 -6.47
CA GLU A 285 9.48 15.68 -7.53
C GLU A 285 9.75 14.86 -8.79
N ALA A 286 10.26 13.63 -8.64
CA ALA A 286 10.46 12.71 -9.76
C ALA A 286 9.12 12.35 -10.43
N ALA A 287 8.06 12.13 -9.64
CA ALA A 287 6.72 11.90 -10.17
C ALA A 287 6.19 13.12 -10.95
N MET A 288 6.40 14.33 -10.43
CA MET A 288 6.01 15.58 -11.11
C MET A 288 6.77 15.80 -12.42
N ASP A 289 8.08 15.55 -12.43
CA ASP A 289 8.93 15.66 -13.61
C ASP A 289 8.45 14.71 -14.71
N LEU A 290 8.26 13.43 -14.35
CA LEU A 290 7.78 12.42 -15.29
C LEU A 290 6.38 12.74 -15.81
N ALA A 291 5.48 13.20 -14.93
CA ALA A 291 4.13 13.54 -15.34
C ALA A 291 4.10 14.71 -16.33
N ARG A 292 4.95 15.71 -16.14
CA ARG A 292 5.13 16.81 -17.10
C ARG A 292 5.68 16.31 -18.44
N GLU A 293 6.67 15.43 -18.42
CA GLU A 293 7.29 14.88 -19.64
C GLU A 293 6.33 14.01 -20.45
N LEU A 294 5.46 13.24 -19.78
CA LEU A 294 4.54 12.30 -20.41
C LEU A 294 3.10 12.82 -20.54
N GLU A 295 2.85 14.09 -20.23
CA GLU A 295 1.52 14.70 -20.25
C GLU A 295 0.49 13.91 -19.39
N ILE A 296 0.95 13.34 -18.28
CA ILE A 296 0.10 12.66 -17.31
C ILE A 296 -0.54 13.72 -16.42
N ARG A 297 -1.86 13.61 -16.20
CA ARG A 297 -2.58 14.48 -15.26
C ARG A 297 -2.32 14.03 -13.84
N LEU A 298 -1.21 14.50 -13.27
CA LEU A 298 -0.81 14.18 -11.91
C LEU A 298 -1.55 15.04 -10.89
N HIS A 299 -2.10 14.39 -9.87
CA HIS A 299 -2.74 14.94 -8.69
C HIS A 299 -1.82 14.76 -7.49
N VAL A 300 -1.42 15.86 -6.86
CA VAL A 300 -0.53 15.84 -5.70
C VAL A 300 -1.37 15.87 -4.42
N VAL A 301 -1.43 14.73 -3.74
CA VAL A 301 -2.18 14.54 -2.50
C VAL A 301 -1.28 14.93 -1.33
N ARG A 302 -1.42 16.16 -0.85
CA ARG A 302 -0.67 16.66 0.29
C ARG A 302 -1.22 16.10 1.59
N VAL A 303 -0.35 15.47 2.38
CA VAL A 303 -0.68 15.02 3.73
C VAL A 303 0.11 15.86 4.71
N ASP A 304 -0.53 16.93 5.16
CA ASP A 304 -0.12 17.71 6.31
C ASP A 304 -0.62 16.99 7.57
N GLN A 305 0.27 16.75 8.55
CA GLN A 305 -0.10 16.04 9.77
C GLN A 305 -1.17 16.76 10.58
N ASP A 306 -1.13 18.08 10.65
CA ASP A 306 -2.07 18.88 11.42
C ASP A 306 -3.41 18.97 10.70
N ALA A 307 -3.38 19.09 9.36
CA ALA A 307 -4.60 18.96 8.56
C ALA A 307 -5.22 17.55 8.72
N LEU A 308 -4.39 16.51 8.72
CA LEU A 308 -4.82 15.13 8.92
C LEU A 308 -5.42 14.94 10.31
N ARG A 309 -4.76 15.41 11.38
CA ARG A 309 -5.28 15.39 12.76
C ARG A 309 -6.58 16.18 12.91
N SER A 310 -6.70 17.31 12.22
CA SER A 310 -7.89 18.17 12.28
C SER A 310 -9.09 17.52 11.59
N THR A 311 -8.84 16.68 10.59
CA THR A 311 -9.91 16.09 9.79
C THR A 311 -10.20 14.66 10.20
N LEU A 312 -9.18 13.80 10.24
CA LEU A 312 -9.23 12.48 10.84
C LEU A 312 -8.82 12.60 12.31
N LYS A 313 -9.80 12.50 13.21
CA LYS A 313 -9.50 12.36 14.64
C LYS A 313 -8.71 11.08 14.83
N LEU A 314 -7.44 11.17 15.23
CA LEU A 314 -6.57 10.01 15.49
C LEU A 314 -6.90 9.40 16.86
N ASP A 315 -8.18 9.08 17.06
CA ASP A 315 -8.79 8.55 18.28
C ASP A 315 -9.04 7.02 18.16
N LEU A 316 -9.71 6.44 19.15
CA LEU A 316 -10.02 5.01 19.14
C LEU A 316 -10.88 4.60 17.94
N ARG A 317 -11.84 5.44 17.52
CA ARG A 317 -12.73 5.15 16.39
C ARG A 317 -11.99 5.05 15.07
N ALA A 318 -11.00 5.90 14.84
CA ALA A 318 -10.14 5.78 13.64
C ALA A 318 -9.36 4.47 13.65
N LEU A 319 -8.79 4.08 14.80
CA LEU A 319 -8.07 2.82 14.92
C LEU A 319 -8.99 1.61 14.69
N GLU A 320 -10.19 1.60 15.29
CA GLU A 320 -11.23 0.60 15.04
C GLU A 320 -11.58 0.49 13.55
N TYR A 321 -11.77 1.62 12.86
CA TYR A 321 -12.06 1.66 11.44
C TYR A 321 -10.96 1.01 10.58
N PHE A 322 -9.68 1.30 10.85
CA PHE A 322 -8.59 0.73 10.05
C PHE A 322 -8.41 -0.76 10.33
N VAL A 323 -8.53 -1.21 11.58
CA VAL A 323 -8.49 -2.64 11.93
C VAL A 323 -9.69 -3.37 11.30
N TRP A 324 -10.87 -2.76 11.32
CA TRP A 324 -12.08 -3.23 10.64
C TRP A 324 -11.92 -3.36 9.13
N SER A 325 -11.34 -2.33 8.50
CA SER A 325 -11.10 -2.33 7.06
C SER A 325 -10.09 -3.42 6.68
N MET A 326 -9.08 -3.64 7.52
CA MET A 326 -8.05 -4.65 7.27
C MET A 326 -8.52 -6.10 7.43
N ASP A 327 -9.61 -6.40 8.14
CA ASP A 327 -9.98 -7.80 8.47
C ASP A 327 -8.84 -8.59 9.13
N PHE A 328 -7.93 -7.91 9.81
CA PHE A 328 -6.74 -8.49 10.43
C PHE A 328 -6.27 -7.55 11.57
N PRO A 329 -5.68 -8.06 12.68
CA PRO A 329 -5.22 -7.24 13.81
C PRO A 329 -3.92 -6.48 13.49
N LEU A 330 -3.93 -5.74 12.39
CA LEU A 330 -2.81 -4.97 11.89
C LEU A 330 -3.25 -3.53 11.67
N PHE A 331 -2.44 -2.63 12.19
CA PHE A 331 -2.57 -1.20 11.96
C PHE A 331 -1.19 -0.60 11.75
N ASP A 332 -1.04 0.19 10.69
CA ASP A 332 0.09 1.08 10.47
C ASP A 332 -0.40 2.37 9.79
N VAL A 333 0.34 3.46 9.97
CA VAL A 333 0.04 4.76 9.37
C VAL A 333 0.17 4.73 7.84
N GLU A 334 0.89 3.76 7.27
CA GLU A 334 0.88 3.51 5.83
C GLU A 334 -0.54 3.24 5.29
N LEU A 335 -1.38 2.54 6.06
CA LEU A 335 -2.76 2.26 5.69
C LEU A 335 -3.57 3.55 5.50
N LEU A 336 -3.31 4.54 6.34
CA LEU A 336 -3.93 5.85 6.27
C LEU A 336 -3.55 6.57 4.97
N PHE A 337 -2.26 6.59 4.62
CA PHE A 337 -1.83 7.24 3.38
C PHE A 337 -2.42 6.59 2.13
N LYS A 338 -2.49 5.24 2.10
CA LYS A 338 -3.09 4.50 0.98
C LYS A 338 -4.59 4.75 0.88
N HIS A 339 -5.28 4.73 2.01
CA HIS A 339 -6.68 5.11 2.09
C HIS A 339 -6.92 6.51 1.52
N GLU A 340 -6.08 7.48 1.89
CA GLU A 340 -6.20 8.86 1.42
C GLU A 340 -5.91 9.04 -0.07
N LEU A 341 -4.95 8.29 -0.63
CA LEU A 341 -4.73 8.27 -2.08
C LEU A 341 -5.94 7.77 -2.84
N HIS A 342 -6.55 6.65 -2.41
CA HIS A 342 -7.78 6.13 -3.04
C HIS A 342 -8.96 7.09 -2.88
N ARG A 343 -9.12 7.69 -1.70
CA ARG A 343 -10.19 8.68 -1.48
C ARG A 343 -9.99 9.92 -2.35
N ALA A 344 -8.77 10.43 -2.46
CA ALA A 344 -8.44 11.57 -3.32
C ALA A 344 -8.71 11.24 -4.80
N ALA A 345 -8.32 10.04 -5.24
CA ALA A 345 -8.61 9.52 -6.56
C ALA A 345 -10.12 9.51 -6.85
N ARG A 346 -10.92 8.94 -5.95
CA ARG A 346 -12.38 8.90 -6.09
C ARG A 346 -13.04 10.28 -6.02
N SER A 347 -12.48 11.19 -5.23
CA SER A 347 -13.00 12.57 -5.08
C SER A 347 -12.72 13.41 -6.32
N ALA A 348 -11.54 13.25 -6.93
CA ALA A 348 -11.16 13.96 -8.15
C ALA A 348 -11.96 13.46 -9.37
N ARG A 349 -12.23 12.14 -9.43
CA ARG A 349 -12.98 11.52 -10.52
C ARG A 349 -13.93 10.43 -10.00
N PRO A 350 -15.20 10.77 -9.69
CA PRO A 350 -16.17 9.85 -9.08
C PRO A 350 -16.50 8.59 -9.88
N ASP A 351 -16.32 8.61 -11.20
CA ASP A 351 -16.52 7.46 -12.10
C ASP A 351 -15.26 6.59 -12.26
N MET A 352 -14.09 7.03 -11.77
CA MET A 352 -12.88 6.22 -11.75
C MET A 352 -12.99 5.13 -10.69
N LYS A 353 -12.85 3.88 -11.12
CA LYS A 353 -12.96 2.69 -10.27
C LYS A 353 -11.68 1.85 -10.25
N VAL A 354 -10.68 2.17 -11.06
CA VAL A 354 -9.49 1.34 -11.25
C VAL A 354 -8.22 2.17 -11.04
N ILE A 355 -7.29 1.64 -10.23
CA ILE A 355 -5.95 2.21 -10.02
C ILE A 355 -4.89 1.16 -10.34
N LEU A 356 -3.92 1.50 -11.17
CA LEU A 356 -2.70 0.71 -11.37
C LEU A 356 -1.67 0.97 -10.28
N LEU A 357 -1.02 -0.09 -9.84
CA LEU A 357 -0.05 -0.14 -8.75
C LEU A 357 1.25 -0.82 -9.17
N GLY A 358 2.40 -0.40 -8.61
CA GLY A 358 3.75 -0.93 -8.91
C GLY A 358 4.17 -2.17 -8.11
N GLN A 359 3.29 -2.69 -7.25
CA GLN A 359 3.57 -3.74 -6.29
C GLN A 359 3.91 -5.06 -7.00
N GLY A 360 4.84 -5.83 -6.44
CA GLY A 360 5.37 -7.06 -7.04
C GLY A 360 6.71 -6.87 -7.74
N ALA A 361 7.02 -5.67 -8.22
CA ALA A 361 8.28 -5.38 -8.90
C ALA A 361 9.49 -5.60 -7.98
N ASP A 362 9.48 -5.00 -6.79
CA ASP A 362 10.59 -5.17 -5.83
C ASP A 362 10.77 -6.63 -5.40
N GLU A 363 9.66 -7.34 -5.20
CA GLU A 363 9.64 -8.73 -4.74
C GLU A 363 10.21 -9.70 -5.77
N PHE A 364 9.88 -9.54 -7.06
CA PHE A 364 10.34 -10.49 -8.07
C PHE A 364 11.59 -10.04 -8.81
N ALA A 365 11.79 -8.74 -9.03
CA ALA A 365 12.95 -8.22 -9.76
C ALA A 365 14.15 -7.89 -8.85
N GLY A 366 14.03 -8.06 -7.52
CA GLY A 366 15.15 -7.89 -6.58
C GLY A 366 15.36 -6.47 -6.07
N GLY A 367 14.27 -5.72 -5.87
CA GLY A 367 14.27 -4.32 -5.44
C GLY A 367 14.88 -4.03 -4.09
N TYR A 368 14.68 -4.91 -3.12
CA TYR A 368 15.25 -4.72 -1.79
C TYR A 368 16.66 -5.31 -1.65
N SER A 369 17.25 -5.85 -2.72
CA SER A 369 18.55 -6.53 -2.64
C SER A 369 19.66 -5.64 -2.07
N ARG A 370 19.77 -4.38 -2.54
CA ARG A 370 20.71 -3.39 -2.00
C ARG A 370 20.36 -2.87 -0.60
N LEU A 371 19.09 -2.90 -0.22
CA LEU A 371 18.66 -2.53 1.13
C LEU A 371 19.01 -3.62 2.15
N VAL A 372 19.08 -4.88 1.70
CA VAL A 372 19.41 -6.04 2.53
C VAL A 372 20.93 -6.30 2.57
N GLY A 373 21.68 -6.00 1.51
CA GLY A 373 23.14 -6.12 1.50
C GLY A 373 23.81 -5.37 0.35
N GLU A 374 25.02 -4.84 0.59
CA GLU A 374 25.79 -4.04 -0.40
C GLU A 374 26.35 -4.86 -1.58
N ARG A 375 26.38 -6.19 -1.44
CA ARG A 375 26.81 -7.13 -2.48
C ARG A 375 25.85 -8.31 -2.57
N TRP A 376 25.81 -8.96 -3.73
CA TRP A 376 24.99 -10.16 -3.98
C TRP A 376 25.18 -11.27 -2.94
N GLY A 377 26.42 -11.53 -2.53
CA GLY A 377 26.75 -12.53 -1.51
C GLY A 377 26.14 -12.21 -0.13
N ASP A 378 26.10 -10.93 0.25
CA ASP A 378 25.55 -10.47 1.53
C ASP A 378 24.03 -10.57 1.53
N PHE A 379 23.40 -10.17 0.42
CA PHE A 379 21.97 -10.34 0.15
C PHE A 379 21.52 -11.80 0.26
N THR A 380 22.11 -12.69 -0.54
CA THR A 380 21.75 -14.12 -0.56
C THR A 380 21.96 -14.80 0.80
N ALA A 381 22.99 -14.40 1.54
CA ALA A 381 23.22 -14.91 2.90
C ALA A 381 22.17 -14.41 3.90
N SER A 382 21.63 -13.20 3.74
CA SER A 382 20.55 -12.68 4.58
C SER A 382 19.24 -13.42 4.36
N GLU A 383 18.89 -13.64 3.10
CA GLU A 383 17.67 -14.34 2.75
C GLU A 383 17.68 -15.80 3.20
N ALA A 384 18.84 -16.47 3.08
CA ALA A 384 19.03 -17.80 3.65
C ALA A 384 18.77 -17.86 5.17
N ARG A 385 19.14 -16.81 5.92
CA ARG A 385 18.84 -16.73 7.36
C ARG A 385 17.35 -16.56 7.62
N SER A 386 16.68 -15.71 6.85
CA SER A 386 15.23 -15.51 6.96
C SER A 386 14.46 -16.81 6.72
N PHE A 387 14.83 -17.57 5.69
CA PHE A 387 14.22 -18.86 5.39
C PHE A 387 14.54 -19.93 6.42
N HIS A 388 15.76 -19.96 6.97
CA HIS A 388 16.11 -20.85 8.07
C HIS A 388 15.17 -20.68 9.28
N ALA A 389 14.93 -19.43 9.72
CA ALA A 389 14.01 -19.16 10.83
C ALA A 389 12.58 -19.64 10.52
N SER A 390 12.15 -19.53 9.26
CA SER A 390 10.84 -19.99 8.83
C SER A 390 10.72 -21.53 8.76
N LEU A 391 11.76 -22.23 8.27
CA LEU A 391 11.80 -23.69 8.22
C LEU A 391 11.74 -24.30 9.63
N LEU A 392 12.42 -23.70 10.61
CA LEU A 392 12.35 -24.14 12.01
C LEU A 392 10.92 -24.05 12.56
N ARG A 393 10.18 -22.97 12.27
CA ARG A 393 8.77 -22.85 12.65
C ARG A 393 7.92 -23.96 12.05
N GLN A 394 8.12 -24.29 10.78
CA GLN A 394 7.39 -25.40 10.13
C GLN A 394 7.66 -26.76 10.77
N MET A 395 8.86 -26.98 11.26
CA MET A 395 9.21 -28.20 12.00
C MET A 395 8.70 -28.18 13.45
N GLY A 396 7.92 -27.17 13.84
CA GLY A 396 7.42 -27.00 15.21
C GLY A 396 8.50 -26.63 16.21
N VAL A 397 9.65 -26.09 15.75
CA VAL A 397 10.75 -25.65 16.61
C VAL A 397 10.61 -24.15 16.87
N PRO A 398 10.28 -23.72 18.12
CA PRO A 398 10.08 -22.30 18.41
C PRO A 398 11.34 -21.46 18.13
N PRO A 399 11.19 -20.16 17.77
CA PRO A 399 12.32 -19.28 17.42
C PRO A 399 13.39 -19.18 18.51
N VAL A 400 12.99 -19.26 19.79
CA VAL A 400 13.93 -19.27 20.93
C VAL A 400 14.87 -20.47 20.91
N TYR A 401 14.47 -21.57 20.27
CA TYR A 401 15.29 -22.77 20.11
C TYR A 401 16.11 -22.81 18.82
N SER A 402 15.95 -21.83 17.93
CA SER A 402 16.73 -21.74 16.68
C SER A 402 18.24 -21.72 16.93
N ARG A 403 18.68 -21.12 18.04
CA ARG A 403 20.08 -21.10 18.46
C ARG A 403 20.64 -22.46 18.91
N TYR A 404 19.79 -23.42 19.24
CA TYR A 404 20.19 -24.78 19.65
C TYR A 404 20.13 -25.79 18.49
N VAL A 405 19.45 -25.45 17.39
CA VAL A 405 19.57 -26.17 16.13
C VAL A 405 20.78 -25.58 15.40
N SER A 406 21.83 -26.38 15.23
CA SER A 406 23.07 -25.92 14.57
C SER A 406 22.78 -25.25 13.22
N ARG A 407 23.17 -23.97 13.09
CA ARG A 407 23.10 -23.21 11.83
C ARG A 407 23.85 -23.92 10.70
N SER A 408 24.95 -24.59 11.04
CA SER A 408 25.79 -25.36 10.13
C SER A 408 25.08 -26.57 9.52
N VAL A 409 24.02 -27.09 10.15
CA VAL A 409 23.25 -28.25 9.66
C VAL A 409 22.04 -27.81 8.83
N SER A 410 21.48 -26.63 9.11
CA SER A 410 20.19 -26.19 8.58
C SER A 410 20.28 -25.14 7.46
N GLU A 411 21.31 -24.28 7.45
CA GLU A 411 21.56 -23.36 6.32
C GLU A 411 21.93 -24.13 5.03
N PRO A 412 22.76 -25.19 5.07
CA PRO A 412 22.98 -26.04 3.90
C PRO A 412 21.70 -26.75 3.43
N LEU A 413 20.82 -27.17 4.35
CA LEU A 413 19.54 -27.80 4.00
C LEU A 413 18.58 -26.79 3.33
N ALA A 414 18.50 -25.56 3.85
CA ALA A 414 17.76 -24.47 3.23
C ALA A 414 18.25 -24.18 1.80
N ARG A 415 19.57 -24.05 1.63
CA ARG A 415 20.20 -23.83 0.33
C ARG A 415 20.09 -25.04 -0.60
N ALA A 416 20.11 -26.27 -0.09
CA ALA A 416 19.95 -27.48 -0.89
C ALA A 416 18.52 -27.65 -1.40
N ARG A 417 17.53 -27.30 -0.59
CA ARG A 417 16.10 -27.46 -0.93
C ARG A 417 15.60 -26.42 -1.92
N ALA A 418 15.97 -25.16 -1.74
CA ALA A 418 15.53 -24.07 -2.59
C ALA A 418 16.65 -23.55 -3.50
N GLY A 419 17.87 -23.38 -2.98
CA GLY A 419 18.94 -22.60 -3.62
C GLY A 419 19.00 -21.18 -3.04
N PRO A 420 20.13 -20.46 -3.18
CA PRO A 420 20.37 -19.21 -2.43
C PRO A 420 19.42 -18.06 -2.81
N HIS A 421 18.84 -18.06 -4.01
CA HIS A 421 17.92 -17.00 -4.48
C HIS A 421 16.47 -17.49 -4.56
N GLU A 422 16.24 -18.77 -4.77
CA GLU A 422 14.89 -19.35 -4.70
C GLU A 422 14.30 -19.14 -3.30
N ILE A 423 15.16 -19.10 -2.26
CA ILE A 423 14.78 -18.67 -0.91
C ILE A 423 14.12 -17.27 -0.91
N TRP A 424 14.71 -16.30 -1.62
CA TRP A 424 14.15 -14.95 -1.74
C TRP A 424 12.75 -14.99 -2.34
N GLN A 425 12.60 -15.65 -3.49
CA GLN A 425 11.30 -15.76 -4.16
C GLN A 425 10.27 -16.39 -3.24
N VAL A 426 10.63 -17.50 -2.59
CA VAL A 426 9.77 -18.20 -1.64
C VAL A 426 9.33 -17.28 -0.49
N VAL A 427 10.24 -16.51 0.12
CA VAL A 427 9.92 -15.51 1.16
C VAL A 427 8.97 -14.43 0.64
N ARG A 428 9.27 -13.83 -0.51
CA ARG A 428 8.48 -12.71 -1.02
C ARG A 428 7.08 -13.12 -1.51
N PHE A 429 6.89 -14.35 -1.99
CA PHE A 429 5.55 -14.88 -2.25
C PHE A 429 4.65 -14.87 -1.01
N GLY A 430 5.23 -15.12 0.18
CA GLY A 430 4.50 -15.05 1.44
C GLY A 430 4.14 -13.60 1.82
N ASP A 431 5.13 -12.71 1.78
CA ASP A 431 4.97 -11.30 2.14
C ASP A 431 3.89 -10.60 1.29
N LEU A 432 3.84 -10.91 -0.02
CA LEU A 432 2.87 -10.31 -0.93
C LEU A 432 1.43 -10.61 -0.52
N ALA A 433 1.08 -11.89 -0.35
CA ALA A 433 -0.28 -12.30 -0.04
C ALA A 433 -0.70 -11.98 1.41
N ALA A 434 0.27 -11.92 2.34
CA ALA A 434 0.02 -11.69 3.77
C ALA A 434 0.00 -10.22 4.18
N TYR A 435 0.64 -9.34 3.39
CA TYR A 435 0.81 -7.95 3.76
C TYR A 435 0.54 -7.02 2.57
N ASN A 436 1.41 -7.01 1.55
CA ASN A 436 1.37 -5.99 0.49
C ASN A 436 0.03 -5.98 -0.26
N LEU A 437 -0.36 -7.10 -0.86
CA LEU A 437 -1.60 -7.16 -1.65
C LEU A 437 -2.84 -7.06 -0.78
N TRP A 438 -2.72 -7.50 0.46
CA TRP A 438 -3.80 -7.47 1.40
C TRP A 438 -4.23 -6.04 1.70
N HIS A 439 -3.32 -5.17 2.15
CA HIS A 439 -3.72 -3.81 2.49
C HIS A 439 -4.11 -2.99 1.25
N GLU A 440 -3.48 -3.23 0.09
CA GLU A 440 -3.87 -2.53 -1.14
C GLU A 440 -5.31 -2.84 -1.52
N ASP A 441 -5.68 -4.13 -1.53
CA ASP A 441 -7.05 -4.55 -1.82
C ASP A 441 -8.06 -3.96 -0.83
N ARG A 442 -7.73 -3.97 0.48
CA ARG A 442 -8.63 -3.48 1.54
C ARG A 442 -8.82 -1.96 1.48
N MET A 443 -7.74 -1.19 1.31
CA MET A 443 -7.82 0.27 1.27
C MET A 443 -8.52 0.77 0.00
N ALA A 444 -8.31 0.09 -1.13
CA ALA A 444 -9.03 0.39 -2.37
C ALA A 444 -10.52 0.04 -2.27
N SER A 445 -10.82 -1.16 -1.76
CA SER A 445 -12.20 -1.65 -1.62
C SER A 445 -13.01 -0.81 -0.63
N ALA A 446 -12.38 -0.29 0.43
CA ALA A 446 -13.03 0.67 1.34
C ALA A 446 -13.50 1.95 0.64
N ASN A 447 -12.90 2.29 -0.50
CA ASN A 447 -13.20 3.47 -1.31
C ASN A 447 -13.95 3.14 -2.62
N GLY A 448 -14.47 1.91 -2.78
CA GLY A 448 -15.17 1.50 -4.00
C GLY A 448 -14.27 1.52 -5.24
N MET A 449 -13.02 1.11 -5.06
CA MET A 449 -12.01 1.02 -6.10
C MET A 449 -11.41 -0.38 -6.19
N GLU A 450 -10.98 -0.74 -7.40
CA GLU A 450 -10.15 -1.89 -7.68
C GLU A 450 -8.70 -1.45 -7.90
N VAL A 451 -7.77 -2.26 -7.40
CA VAL A 451 -6.34 -2.16 -7.71
C VAL A 451 -5.93 -3.23 -8.69
N ARG A 452 -5.03 -2.88 -9.61
CA ARG A 452 -4.41 -3.79 -10.56
C ARG A 452 -2.89 -3.65 -10.47
N VAL A 453 -2.19 -4.77 -10.59
CA VAL A 453 -0.78 -4.93 -10.24
C VAL A 453 -0.04 -5.58 -11.42
N PRO A 454 0.38 -4.80 -12.43
CA PRO A 454 0.96 -5.33 -13.68
C PRO A 454 2.17 -6.24 -13.46
N PHE A 455 3.04 -5.94 -12.50
CA PHE A 455 4.21 -6.75 -12.18
C PHE A 455 3.88 -8.13 -11.58
N LEU A 456 2.63 -8.34 -11.19
CA LEU A 456 2.09 -9.62 -10.74
C LEU A 456 1.36 -10.37 -11.86
N ASP A 457 1.52 -9.99 -13.12
CA ASP A 457 1.19 -10.89 -14.22
C ASP A 457 2.02 -12.17 -14.08
N HIS A 458 1.35 -13.32 -14.03
CA HIS A 458 2.02 -14.59 -13.77
C HIS A 458 3.11 -14.90 -14.79
N ARG A 459 3.00 -14.42 -16.03
CA ARG A 459 4.02 -14.64 -17.07
C ARG A 459 5.32 -13.89 -16.75
N LEU A 460 5.23 -12.71 -16.13
CA LEU A 460 6.40 -11.97 -15.63
C LEU A 460 7.04 -12.71 -14.45
N VAL A 461 6.20 -13.16 -13.51
CA VAL A 461 6.66 -13.93 -12.35
C VAL A 461 7.33 -15.23 -12.79
N GLU A 462 6.75 -15.95 -13.75
CA GLU A 462 7.31 -17.17 -14.32
C GLU A 462 8.68 -16.92 -14.99
N LEU A 463 8.80 -15.86 -15.79
CA LEU A 463 10.08 -15.47 -16.40
C LEU A 463 11.16 -15.21 -15.33
N LEU A 464 10.81 -14.47 -14.28
CA LEU A 464 11.74 -14.14 -13.19
C LEU A 464 12.08 -15.37 -12.34
N CYS A 465 11.15 -16.29 -12.13
CA CYS A 465 11.42 -17.57 -11.49
C CYS A 465 12.29 -18.50 -12.35
N SER A 466 12.19 -18.40 -13.68
CA SER A 466 12.93 -19.25 -14.62
C SER A 466 14.37 -18.81 -14.89
N VAL A 467 14.78 -17.60 -14.46
CA VAL A 467 16.14 -17.11 -14.74
C VAL A 467 17.23 -18.07 -14.21
N PRO A 468 18.17 -18.51 -15.08
CA PRO A 468 19.28 -19.39 -14.72
C PRO A 468 20.14 -18.82 -13.61
N ARG A 469 20.66 -19.71 -12.75
CA ARG A 469 21.43 -19.32 -11.56
C ARG A 469 22.64 -18.44 -11.90
N SER A 470 23.31 -18.73 -13.02
CA SER A 470 24.48 -17.98 -13.51
C SER A 470 24.18 -16.52 -13.86
N LEU A 471 22.94 -16.18 -14.25
CA LEU A 471 22.57 -14.83 -14.67
C LEU A 471 21.93 -14.00 -13.56
N ARG A 472 21.69 -14.58 -12.37
CA ARG A 472 20.87 -13.93 -11.35
C ARG A 472 21.51 -12.69 -10.74
N GLU A 473 22.83 -12.73 -10.51
CA GLU A 473 23.53 -11.56 -10.01
C GLU A 473 23.45 -10.40 -11.01
N GLU A 474 23.59 -10.69 -12.30
CA GLU A 474 23.50 -9.68 -13.37
C GLU A 474 22.08 -9.12 -13.54
N LEU A 475 21.05 -9.96 -13.37
CA LEU A 475 19.66 -9.61 -13.71
C LEU A 475 18.82 -9.15 -12.50
N PHE A 476 19.02 -9.68 -11.29
CA PHE A 476 18.16 -9.35 -10.14
C PHE A 476 18.79 -8.35 -9.19
N TYR A 477 20.11 -8.32 -9.08
CA TYR A 477 20.75 -7.43 -8.12
C TYR A 477 20.45 -5.97 -8.48
N ASP A 478 19.90 -5.22 -7.53
CA ASP A 478 19.45 -3.83 -7.70
C ASP A 478 18.45 -3.65 -8.86
N LYS A 479 17.54 -4.60 -9.08
CA LYS A 479 16.57 -4.57 -10.19
C LYS A 479 17.18 -4.42 -11.58
N ALA A 480 18.37 -4.95 -11.82
CA ALA A 480 19.09 -4.72 -13.07
C ALA A 480 18.26 -5.05 -14.33
N ILE A 481 17.46 -6.14 -14.31
CA ILE A 481 16.57 -6.53 -15.41
C ILE A 481 15.52 -5.46 -15.70
N GLU A 482 14.86 -4.94 -14.66
CA GLU A 482 13.84 -3.91 -14.77
C GLU A 482 14.44 -2.58 -15.19
N ARG A 483 15.59 -2.19 -14.63
CA ARG A 483 16.31 -0.97 -15.03
C ARG A 483 16.70 -0.99 -16.50
N ARG A 484 17.24 -2.11 -16.98
CA ARG A 484 17.61 -2.29 -18.40
C ARG A 484 16.38 -2.29 -19.30
N ALA A 485 15.31 -2.96 -18.90
CA ALA A 485 14.05 -2.97 -19.64
C ALA A 485 13.39 -1.57 -19.69
N ALA A 486 13.45 -0.84 -18.59
CA ALA A 486 12.89 0.51 -18.45
C ALA A 486 13.50 1.50 -19.44
N LEU A 487 14.75 1.31 -19.89
CA LEU A 487 15.38 2.16 -20.91
C LEU A 487 14.64 2.17 -22.25
N ARG A 488 13.74 1.20 -22.51
CA ARG A 488 12.85 1.20 -23.69
C ARG A 488 11.68 2.17 -23.57
N PHE A 489 11.35 2.58 -22.33
CA PHE A 489 10.14 3.35 -22.03
C PHE A 489 10.43 4.69 -21.35
N LEU A 490 11.53 4.78 -20.60
CA LEU A 490 11.90 5.90 -19.74
C LEU A 490 13.30 6.44 -20.08
N PRO A 491 13.55 7.75 -19.84
CA PRO A 491 14.89 8.31 -19.85
C PRO A 491 15.83 7.61 -18.86
N ALA A 492 17.12 7.55 -19.20
CA ALA A 492 18.14 6.89 -18.39
C ALA A 492 18.21 7.40 -16.93
N LYS A 493 17.94 8.70 -16.72
CA LYS A 493 17.90 9.32 -15.38
C LYS A 493 16.83 8.66 -14.48
N LEU A 494 15.66 8.35 -15.02
CA LEU A 494 14.56 7.74 -14.27
C LEU A 494 14.74 6.22 -14.14
N ALA A 495 15.20 5.55 -15.20
CA ALA A 495 15.54 4.13 -15.16
C ALA A 495 16.65 3.80 -14.14
N GLY A 496 17.61 4.72 -13.95
CA GLY A 496 18.72 4.57 -13.02
C GLY A 496 18.50 5.09 -11.59
N ARG A 497 17.30 5.60 -11.26
CA ARG A 497 17.05 6.20 -9.94
C ARG A 497 17.20 5.14 -8.82
N PRO A 498 17.96 5.41 -7.74
CA PRO A 498 18.12 4.44 -6.66
C PRO A 498 16.80 4.16 -5.95
N LYS A 499 16.63 2.94 -5.44
CA LYS A 499 15.46 2.58 -4.63
C LYS A 499 15.52 3.35 -3.31
N VAL A 500 14.46 4.07 -3.00
CA VAL A 500 14.23 4.65 -1.68
C VAL A 500 12.96 4.00 -1.10
N PRO A 501 12.96 3.59 0.18
CA PRO A 501 11.72 3.19 0.84
C PRO A 501 10.72 4.35 0.84
N LEU A 502 9.45 4.06 0.59
CA LEU A 502 8.40 5.09 0.60
C LEU A 502 8.35 5.82 1.96
N PHE A 503 8.62 5.10 3.05
CA PHE A 503 8.75 5.65 4.40
C PHE A 503 10.12 5.28 4.98
N PRO A 504 11.15 6.13 4.82
CA PRO A 504 12.50 5.82 5.30
C PRO A 504 12.56 5.76 6.84
N SER A 505 13.11 4.67 7.39
CA SER A 505 13.41 4.55 8.82
C SER A 505 14.77 5.18 9.11
N GLY A 506 14.80 6.32 9.82
CA GLY A 506 16.05 6.99 10.17
C GLY A 506 15.89 8.47 10.55
N SER A 507 16.92 9.01 11.20
CA SER A 507 17.00 10.36 11.80
C SER A 507 16.87 11.54 10.82
N SER A 508 16.84 11.30 9.52
CA SER A 508 16.74 12.32 8.47
C SER A 508 15.44 12.31 7.66
N GLY A 509 14.45 11.49 8.04
CA GLY A 509 13.15 11.45 7.34
C GLY A 509 12.02 10.71 8.05
N GLY A 510 12.31 9.77 8.95
CA GLY A 510 11.27 8.95 9.62
C GLY A 510 10.47 9.66 10.72
N GLY A 511 10.84 10.91 11.08
CA GLY A 511 10.25 11.63 12.20
C GLY A 511 8.73 11.82 12.07
N SER A 512 8.23 12.01 10.85
CA SER A 512 6.80 12.26 10.60
C SER A 512 5.93 11.02 10.82
N VAL A 513 6.27 9.90 10.20
CA VAL A 513 5.56 8.62 10.31
C VAL A 513 5.57 8.13 11.77
N SER A 514 6.72 8.19 12.43
CA SER A 514 6.85 7.81 13.83
C SER A 514 6.10 8.77 14.76
N ALA A 515 6.04 10.07 14.44
CA ALA A 515 5.20 11.04 15.16
C ALA A 515 3.71 10.77 14.98
N LEU A 516 3.25 10.39 13.79
CA LEU A 516 1.86 10.00 13.55
C LEU A 516 1.50 8.72 14.29
N ARG A 517 2.37 7.68 14.27
CA ARG A 517 2.17 6.47 15.08
C ARG A 517 2.04 6.82 16.56
N ARG A 518 2.96 7.63 17.10
CA ARG A 518 2.87 8.12 18.48
C ARG A 518 1.58 8.91 18.72
N SER A 519 1.16 9.75 17.77
CA SER A 519 -0.08 10.53 17.86
C SER A 519 -1.30 9.64 17.96
N PHE A 520 -1.38 8.55 17.19
CA PHE A 520 -2.45 7.55 17.29
C PHE A 520 -2.48 6.91 18.68
N VAL A 521 -1.33 6.44 19.16
CA VAL A 521 -1.26 5.88 20.51
C VAL A 521 -1.65 6.93 21.54
N VAL A 522 -1.25 8.20 21.36
CA VAL A 522 -1.63 9.28 22.30
C VAL A 522 -3.10 9.61 22.28
N GLY A 523 -3.69 9.76 21.10
CA GLY A 523 -5.09 10.12 20.95
C GLY A 523 -6.04 9.01 21.35
N ALA A 524 -5.66 7.74 21.12
CA ALA A 524 -6.57 6.61 21.31
C ALA A 524 -6.38 5.84 22.63
N PHE A 525 -5.23 5.94 23.32
CA PHE A 525 -4.92 4.98 24.39
C PHE A 525 -5.80 5.10 25.64
N ASP A 526 -6.18 6.30 26.06
CA ASP A 526 -7.02 6.44 27.27
C ASP A 526 -8.42 5.87 27.04
N GLU A 527 -9.04 6.16 25.89
CA GLU A 527 -10.29 5.54 25.45
C GLU A 527 -10.14 4.02 25.31
N TYR A 528 -9.06 3.57 24.67
CA TYR A 528 -8.74 2.14 24.53
C TYR A 528 -8.62 1.46 25.91
N ARG A 529 -7.94 2.08 26.87
CA ARG A 529 -7.78 1.55 28.22
C ARG A 529 -9.13 1.36 28.90
N GLU A 530 -10.01 2.34 28.78
CA GLU A 530 -11.35 2.29 29.36
C GLU A 530 -12.23 1.25 28.66
N GLU A 531 -12.16 1.14 27.33
CA GLU A 531 -13.07 0.28 26.58
C GLU A 531 -12.60 -1.17 26.47
N TYR A 532 -11.29 -1.43 26.40
CA TYR A 532 -10.70 -2.74 26.08
C TYR A 532 -9.91 -3.38 27.23
N LEU A 533 -9.53 -2.64 28.27
CA LEU A 533 -8.75 -3.17 29.39
C LEU A 533 -9.57 -3.44 30.67
N GLU A 534 -10.88 -3.61 30.53
CA GLU A 534 -11.76 -4.05 31.63
C GLU A 534 -11.31 -5.41 32.21
N PRO A 535 -11.22 -5.57 33.56
CA PRO A 535 -10.50 -6.69 34.18
C PRO A 535 -11.01 -8.10 33.84
N ALA A 536 -12.28 -8.25 33.49
CA ALA A 536 -12.88 -9.55 33.23
C ALA A 536 -12.75 -10.04 31.77
N ARG A 537 -12.25 -9.20 30.85
CA ARG A 537 -12.27 -9.46 29.41
C ARG A 537 -11.03 -9.00 28.64
N SER A 538 -10.04 -8.41 29.31
CA SER A 538 -8.84 -7.92 28.63
C SER A 538 -7.89 -9.04 28.22
N LEU A 539 -7.36 -8.95 27.00
CA LEU A 539 -6.36 -9.89 26.48
C LEU A 539 -4.97 -9.72 27.08
N PHE A 540 -4.66 -8.51 27.56
CA PHE A 540 -3.33 -8.12 28.00
C PHE A 540 -3.41 -7.49 29.39
N SER A 541 -2.32 -7.57 30.16
CA SER A 541 -2.27 -6.92 31.47
C SER A 541 -2.38 -5.41 31.30
N ARG A 542 -3.31 -4.80 32.05
CA ARG A 542 -3.47 -3.35 32.12
C ARG A 542 -2.17 -2.67 32.56
N GLU A 543 -1.50 -3.23 33.56
CA GLU A 543 -0.25 -2.69 34.10
C GLU A 543 0.87 -2.72 33.04
N GLU A 544 1.01 -3.84 32.33
CA GLU A 544 2.03 -4.00 31.28
C GLU A 544 1.79 -3.05 30.10
N LEU A 545 0.54 -2.92 29.63
CA LEU A 545 0.22 -2.00 28.55
C LEU A 545 0.35 -0.52 28.96
N CYS A 546 0.06 -0.18 30.21
CA CYS A 546 0.31 1.18 30.71
C CYS A 546 1.81 1.48 30.81
N ALA A 547 2.63 0.49 31.23
CA ALA A 547 4.09 0.63 31.22
C ALA A 547 4.64 0.78 29.79
N LEU A 548 4.16 -0.05 28.86
CA LEU A 548 4.53 0.03 27.44
C LEU A 548 4.12 1.37 26.82
N ARG A 549 2.95 1.89 27.20
CA ARG A 549 2.49 3.23 26.81
C ARG A 549 3.42 4.32 27.32
N ALA A 550 3.84 4.23 28.59
CA ALA A 550 4.77 5.18 29.19
C ALA A 550 6.11 5.21 28.44
N GLU A 551 6.59 4.07 27.94
CA GLU A 551 7.77 3.99 27.07
C GLU A 551 7.51 4.56 25.67
N ALA A 552 6.37 4.22 25.06
CA ALA A 552 6.01 4.60 23.70
C ALA A 552 5.88 6.13 23.50
N VAL A 553 5.54 6.89 24.55
CA VAL A 553 5.41 8.36 24.48
C VAL A 553 6.71 9.12 24.62
N VAL A 554 7.79 8.48 25.08
CA VAL A 554 9.05 9.19 25.34
C VAL A 554 9.69 9.59 23.99
N PRO A 555 9.89 10.90 23.74
CA PRO A 555 10.57 11.34 22.52
C PRO A 555 12.00 10.79 22.46
N GLY A 556 12.40 10.26 21.31
CA GLY A 556 13.76 9.75 21.08
C GLY A 556 14.04 8.33 21.60
N VAL A 557 13.11 7.70 22.31
CA VAL A 557 13.14 6.25 22.57
C VAL A 557 12.72 5.53 21.28
N GLY A 558 13.40 4.43 20.95
CA GLY A 558 13.18 3.69 19.71
C GLY A 558 11.72 3.27 19.51
N ASP A 559 11.29 3.18 18.25
CA ASP A 559 9.87 2.98 17.92
C ASP A 559 9.30 1.60 18.31
N ALA A 560 10.13 0.69 18.84
CA ALA A 560 9.74 -0.68 19.20
C ALA A 560 8.54 -0.72 20.16
N ALA A 561 8.54 0.12 21.21
CA ALA A 561 7.43 0.19 22.16
C ALA A 561 6.13 0.69 21.51
N VAL A 562 6.24 1.68 20.61
CA VAL A 562 5.09 2.21 19.84
C VAL A 562 4.52 1.12 18.93
N HIS A 563 5.36 0.42 18.18
CA HIS A 563 4.93 -0.66 17.28
C HIS A 563 4.26 -1.80 18.04
N LEU A 564 4.85 -2.24 19.16
CA LEU A 564 4.29 -3.30 19.98
C LEU A 564 2.94 -2.88 20.57
N LEU A 565 2.83 -1.65 21.06
CA LEU A 565 1.59 -1.15 21.62
C LEU A 565 0.49 -1.03 20.56
N CYS A 566 0.79 -0.48 19.38
CA CYS A 566 -0.16 -0.48 18.25
C CYS A 566 -0.65 -1.89 17.92
N ARG A 567 0.25 -2.89 17.95
CA ARG A 567 -0.12 -4.29 17.68
C ARG A 567 -1.02 -4.86 18.77
N CYS A 568 -0.73 -4.63 20.04
CA CYS A 568 -1.59 -5.05 21.15
C CYS A 568 -2.98 -4.42 21.04
N MET A 569 -3.05 -3.11 20.81
CA MET A 569 -4.32 -2.41 20.61
C MET A 569 -5.11 -2.98 19.43
N ALA A 570 -4.45 -3.20 18.28
CA ALA A 570 -5.08 -3.78 17.10
C ALA A 570 -5.62 -5.21 17.33
N ILE A 571 -4.90 -6.04 18.11
CA ILE A 571 -5.37 -7.39 18.48
C ILE A 571 -6.62 -7.32 19.36
N SER A 572 -6.63 -6.49 20.40
CA SER A 572 -7.80 -6.33 21.27
C SER A 572 -9.01 -5.76 20.54
N ILE A 573 -8.79 -4.79 19.64
CA ILE A 573 -9.83 -4.25 18.77
C ILE A 573 -10.39 -5.34 17.86
N PHE A 574 -9.51 -6.08 17.18
CA PHE A 574 -9.91 -7.15 16.28
C PHE A 574 -10.69 -8.27 17.00
N GLU A 575 -10.26 -8.67 18.21
CA GLU A 575 -10.98 -9.67 19.01
C GLU A 575 -12.41 -9.23 19.31
N ARG A 576 -12.60 -8.00 19.80
CA ARG A 576 -13.93 -7.44 20.05
C ARG A 576 -14.74 -7.38 18.76
N MET A 577 -14.16 -6.89 17.67
CA MET A 577 -14.82 -6.83 16.36
C MET A 577 -15.32 -8.20 15.91
N CYS A 578 -14.50 -9.25 16.05
CA CYS A 578 -14.89 -10.62 15.70
C CYS A 578 -16.06 -11.11 16.56
N ARG A 579 -16.06 -10.80 17.86
CA ARG A 579 -17.11 -11.24 18.81
C ARG A 579 -18.43 -10.49 18.65
N GLU A 580 -18.36 -9.16 18.60
CA GLU A 580 -19.52 -8.26 18.65
C GLU A 580 -20.07 -7.91 17.27
N LEU A 581 -19.23 -7.99 16.21
CA LEU A 581 -19.58 -7.65 14.82
C LEU A 581 -20.23 -6.28 14.63
N HIS A 582 -19.91 -5.38 15.54
CA HIS A 582 -20.24 -3.98 15.42
C HIS A 582 -19.37 -3.40 14.31
N ARG A 583 -19.99 -3.00 13.20
CA ARG A 583 -19.34 -2.08 12.27
C ARG A 583 -19.21 -0.76 13.02
N PRO A 584 -18.00 -0.20 13.22
CA PRO A 584 -17.87 1.11 13.84
C PRO A 584 -18.77 2.09 13.08
N GLU A 585 -19.60 2.86 13.78
CA GLU A 585 -20.30 4.03 13.22
C GLU A 585 -19.29 5.15 12.93
N TYR A 586 -18.32 4.83 12.07
CA TYR A 586 -17.27 5.72 11.63
C TYR A 586 -17.31 5.73 10.11
N GLU A 587 -18.04 6.69 9.55
CA GLU A 587 -17.69 7.16 8.22
C GLU A 587 -16.41 7.98 8.39
N PRO A 588 -15.27 7.56 7.83
CA PRO A 588 -14.08 8.38 7.88
C PRO A 588 -14.45 9.75 7.32
N PRO A 589 -14.14 10.84 8.04
CA PRO A 589 -14.49 12.18 7.63
C PRO A 589 -13.97 12.40 6.21
N ARG A 590 -14.85 12.86 5.31
CA ARG A 590 -14.45 13.23 3.96
C ARG A 590 -13.44 14.35 4.12
N LEU A 591 -12.15 14.13 3.80
CA LEU A 591 -11.26 15.27 3.77
C LEU A 591 -11.80 16.21 2.69
N THR A 592 -12.29 17.37 3.11
CA THR A 592 -12.24 18.56 2.26
C THR A 592 -10.77 18.74 1.98
N THR A 593 -10.34 18.31 0.80
CA THR A 593 -9.06 18.71 0.27
C THR A 593 -9.10 20.24 0.27
N THR A 594 -8.49 20.86 1.28
CA THR A 594 -8.48 22.32 1.46
C THR A 594 -7.75 23.01 0.31
N SER A 595 -7.13 22.24 -0.58
CA SER A 595 -6.79 22.65 -1.94
C SER A 595 -7.19 21.54 -2.91
N PRO A 596 -7.84 21.84 -4.05
CA PRO A 596 -8.00 20.85 -5.11
C PRO A 596 -6.63 20.26 -5.45
N PRO A 597 -6.55 18.96 -5.81
CA PRO A 597 -5.30 18.38 -6.26
C PRO A 597 -4.75 19.26 -7.37
N LEU A 598 -3.50 19.70 -7.21
CA LEU A 598 -2.81 20.45 -8.24
C LEU A 598 -2.62 19.49 -9.40
N THR A 599 -3.48 19.59 -10.43
CA THR A 599 -3.21 18.98 -11.72
C THR A 599 -1.90 19.57 -12.21
N ALA A 600 -0.98 18.75 -12.70
CA ALA A 600 0.23 19.22 -13.37
C ALA A 600 -0.06 19.93 -14.71
N THR A 601 -0.97 20.90 -14.72
CA THR A 601 -0.88 22.10 -15.55
C THR A 601 -0.37 23.19 -14.63
N GLY A 602 0.92 23.12 -14.35
CA GLY A 602 1.58 23.99 -13.39
C GLY A 602 1.16 23.69 -11.95
N LEU A 603 2.15 23.35 -11.11
CA LEU A 603 2.26 24.16 -9.90
C LEU A 603 2.15 25.61 -10.38
N PRO A 604 1.37 26.50 -9.75
CA PRO A 604 1.62 27.90 -10.01
C PRO A 604 3.12 28.06 -9.76
N GLU A 605 3.87 28.36 -10.82
CA GLU A 605 5.02 29.20 -10.63
C GLU A 605 4.40 30.38 -9.88
N ARG A 606 4.67 30.45 -8.57
CA ARG A 606 4.65 31.75 -7.95
C ARG A 606 5.71 32.48 -8.75
N GLY A 607 5.24 33.22 -9.75
CA GLY A 607 6.06 34.21 -10.43
C GLY A 607 6.79 34.99 -9.33
N PRO A 608 8.05 35.40 -9.58
CA PRO A 608 8.91 35.96 -8.56
C PRO A 608 8.11 36.93 -7.70
N VAL A 609 7.87 36.58 -6.44
CA VAL A 609 7.22 37.52 -5.53
C VAL A 609 8.18 38.70 -5.46
N GLU A 610 7.78 39.86 -5.95
CA GLU A 610 8.60 41.05 -5.90
C GLU A 610 8.78 41.43 -4.43
N LEU A 611 10.03 41.52 -3.99
CA LEU A 611 10.32 42.03 -2.67
C LEU A 611 10.22 43.55 -2.76
N THR A 612 9.15 44.11 -2.19
CA THR A 612 9.03 45.55 -2.05
C THR A 612 9.73 45.99 -0.76
N PRO A 613 10.10 47.28 -0.64
CA PRO A 613 10.59 47.85 0.61
C PRO A 613 9.60 47.74 1.80
N THR A 614 8.37 47.28 1.57
CA THR A 614 7.34 47.05 2.60
C THR A 614 7.13 45.57 2.92
N SER A 615 7.82 44.67 2.23
CA SER A 615 7.63 43.23 2.39
C SER A 615 8.11 42.77 3.78
N ARG A 616 7.29 41.93 4.42
CA ARG A 616 7.58 41.34 5.74
C ARG A 616 7.37 39.83 5.71
N ILE A 617 8.19 39.08 6.44
CA ILE A 617 7.94 37.63 6.66
C ILE A 617 7.25 37.46 8.01
N ALA A 618 5.98 37.06 8.04
CA ALA A 618 5.32 36.66 9.27
C ALA A 618 5.86 35.30 9.73
N LEU A 619 6.52 35.23 10.88
CA LEU A 619 7.14 34.01 11.40
C LEU A 619 6.10 33.09 12.04
N ALA A 620 6.28 31.78 11.89
CA ALA A 620 5.53 30.79 12.64
C ALA A 620 5.81 30.94 14.15
N GLY A 621 4.79 30.71 14.99
CA GLY A 621 4.89 30.97 16.44
C GLY A 621 5.95 30.14 17.18
N SER A 622 6.40 29.02 16.60
CA SER A 622 7.48 28.17 17.11
C SER A 622 8.89 28.68 16.77
N VAL A 623 9.01 29.61 15.81
CA VAL A 623 10.27 30.00 15.19
C VAL A 623 10.84 31.28 15.81
N ARG A 624 12.12 31.22 16.14
CA ARG A 624 12.95 32.34 16.61
C ARG A 624 14.21 32.41 15.78
N LEU A 625 14.72 33.62 15.55
CA LEU A 625 15.94 33.82 14.77
C LEU A 625 17.05 34.42 15.62
N ALA A 626 18.26 33.93 15.40
CA ALA A 626 19.48 34.48 15.98
C ALA A 626 20.56 34.60 14.89
N LEU A 627 21.53 35.49 15.08
CA LEU A 627 22.72 35.53 14.24
C LEU A 627 23.84 34.77 14.93
N SER A 628 24.58 33.96 14.16
CA SER A 628 25.77 33.26 14.65
C SER A 628 26.87 34.27 14.99
N CYS A 629 27.57 34.04 16.10
CA CYS A 629 28.72 34.82 16.56
C CYS A 629 30.08 34.21 16.17
N GLU A 630 30.08 33.16 15.34
CA GLU A 630 31.30 32.46 14.90
C GLU A 630 31.93 33.09 13.64
N ALA A 631 33.14 32.66 13.28
CA ALA A 631 33.95 33.21 12.18
C ALA A 631 33.28 33.20 10.78
N ALA A 632 32.21 32.41 10.60
CA ALA A 632 31.39 32.42 9.39
C ALA A 632 29.95 32.88 9.73
N PRO A 633 29.51 34.03 9.18
CA PRO A 633 28.21 34.60 9.51
C PRO A 633 27.06 33.75 8.98
N ALA A 634 26.08 33.49 9.84
CA ALA A 634 24.93 32.69 9.49
C ALA A 634 23.70 33.13 10.29
N LEU A 635 22.52 32.98 9.68
CA LEU A 635 21.25 33.07 10.39
C LEU A 635 20.93 31.71 11.01
N LEU A 636 20.80 31.68 12.32
CA LEU A 636 20.38 30.53 13.10
C LEU A 636 18.86 30.55 13.24
N VAL A 637 18.20 29.52 12.76
CA VAL A 637 16.75 29.32 12.89
C VAL A 637 16.52 28.37 14.05
N ILE A 638 15.83 28.85 15.08
CA ILE A 638 15.56 28.11 16.32
C ILE A 638 14.07 27.82 16.36
N GLU A 639 13.67 26.55 16.29
CA GLU A 639 12.28 26.13 16.34
C GLU A 639 12.02 25.32 17.60
N GLY A 640 11.00 25.69 18.38
CA GLY A 640 10.67 24.98 19.63
C GLY A 640 11.80 24.97 20.67
N GLY A 641 12.81 25.84 20.54
CA GLY A 641 13.98 25.92 21.43
C GLY A 641 15.20 25.13 20.96
N THR A 642 15.16 24.46 19.81
CA THR A 642 16.31 23.75 19.21
C THR A 642 16.77 24.44 17.94
N LEU A 643 18.06 24.32 17.60
CA LEU A 643 18.59 24.85 16.34
C LEU A 643 18.10 24.00 15.16
N ALA A 644 17.11 24.50 14.42
CA ALA A 644 16.49 23.83 13.28
C ALA A 644 17.32 24.00 11.99
N ALA A 645 18.01 25.13 11.82
CA ALA A 645 18.90 25.35 10.69
C ALA A 645 19.95 26.43 10.92
N ARG A 646 21.03 26.35 10.13
CA ARG A 646 22.03 27.40 9.96
C ARG A 646 22.04 27.81 8.48
N ILE A 647 21.56 29.01 8.19
CA ILE A 647 21.57 29.57 6.83
C ILE A 647 22.86 30.36 6.70
N ALA A 648 23.80 29.86 5.89
CA ALA A 648 25.01 30.60 5.56
C ALA A 648 24.62 31.89 4.84
N LEU A 649 25.16 33.01 5.31
CA LEU A 649 24.91 34.30 4.70
C LEU A 649 26.11 34.66 3.81
N PRO A 650 25.89 35.35 2.68
CA PRO A 650 26.97 35.62 1.74
C PRO A 650 28.11 36.46 2.37
N PRO A 651 29.38 36.11 2.11
CA PRO A 651 30.52 36.80 2.71
C PRO A 651 30.64 38.28 2.28
N GLU A 652 30.04 38.66 1.16
CA GLU A 652 30.03 40.01 0.61
C GLU A 652 29.04 40.99 1.29
N TRP A 653 28.19 40.50 2.21
CA TRP A 653 27.28 41.36 2.97
C TRP A 653 28.02 42.09 4.10
N ASP A 654 27.59 43.31 4.44
CA ASP A 654 28.22 44.07 5.54
C ASP A 654 27.75 43.56 6.90
N TRP A 655 28.64 42.84 7.59
CA TRP A 655 28.40 42.28 8.92
C TRP A 655 28.54 43.28 10.06
N SER A 656 29.22 44.40 9.82
CA SER A 656 29.56 45.36 10.87
C SER A 656 28.34 46.11 11.42
N GLY A 657 27.25 46.18 10.63
CA GLY A 657 25.98 46.81 10.98
C GLY A 657 24.89 45.87 11.51
N ALA A 658 25.15 44.56 11.63
CA ALA A 658 24.10 43.59 11.95
C ALA A 658 23.61 43.70 13.42
N PRO A 659 22.29 43.73 13.68
CA PRO A 659 21.75 43.88 15.03
C PRO A 659 22.16 42.70 15.92
N ARG A 660 22.90 42.98 16.98
CA ARG A 660 23.31 41.99 17.98
C ARG A 660 22.20 41.78 19.00
N GLY A 661 21.26 40.90 18.67
CA GLY A 661 20.28 40.40 19.61
C GLY A 661 18.85 40.41 19.09
N VAL A 662 18.40 39.21 18.71
CA VAL A 662 17.01 38.71 18.82
C VAL A 662 15.96 39.39 17.95
N PHE A 663 15.60 38.73 16.85
CA PHE A 663 14.33 38.93 16.15
C PHE A 663 13.21 38.31 17.00
N SER A 664 12.74 38.99 18.05
CA SER A 664 11.50 38.61 18.75
C SER A 664 10.36 39.48 18.26
N ALA A 665 9.99 39.31 17.01
CA ALA A 665 8.74 39.80 16.50
C ALA A 665 8.09 38.67 15.72
N SER A 666 6.76 38.64 15.71
CA SER A 666 5.97 37.79 14.82
C SER A 666 6.24 38.05 13.33
N HIS A 667 7.12 39.00 13.00
CA HIS A 667 7.43 39.43 11.64
C HIS A 667 8.93 39.80 11.49
N VAL A 668 9.51 39.51 10.32
CA VAL A 668 10.83 39.98 9.86
C VAL A 668 10.63 41.10 8.84
N ASP A 669 11.15 42.29 9.12
CA ASP A 669 11.19 43.41 8.16
C ASP A 669 12.34 43.19 7.16
N ILE A 670 11.99 42.89 5.91
CA ILE A 670 12.97 42.58 4.86
C ILE A 670 13.80 43.81 4.49
N ALA A 671 13.18 44.99 4.45
CA ALA A 671 13.91 46.23 4.14
C ALA A 671 14.82 46.65 5.29
N GLY A 672 14.39 46.42 6.52
CA GLY A 672 15.24 46.57 7.71
C GLY A 672 16.45 45.65 7.66
N LEU A 673 16.25 44.38 7.31
CA LEU A 673 17.30 43.39 7.18
C LEU A 673 18.29 43.73 6.06
N ALA A 674 17.78 44.13 4.88
CA ALA A 674 18.59 44.57 3.74
C ALA A 674 19.47 45.78 4.09
N ARG A 675 18.91 46.79 4.75
CA ARG A 675 19.68 47.94 5.25
C ARG A 675 20.74 47.54 6.27
N ALA A 676 20.42 46.63 7.19
CA ALA A 676 21.37 46.17 8.20
C ALA A 676 22.57 45.42 7.62
N PHE A 677 22.37 44.74 6.49
CA PHE A 677 23.41 44.01 5.75
C PHE A 677 24.04 44.80 4.60
N GLY A 678 23.62 46.06 4.39
CA GLY A 678 24.16 46.93 3.34
C GLY A 678 23.88 46.45 1.92
N VAL A 679 22.78 45.71 1.70
CA VAL A 679 22.41 45.14 0.39
C VAL A 679 21.04 45.59 -0.08
N ASP A 680 20.75 45.37 -1.37
CA ASP A 680 19.41 45.58 -1.93
C ASP A 680 18.39 44.62 -1.31
N VAL A 681 17.14 45.06 -1.19
CA VAL A 681 16.00 44.23 -0.79
C VAL A 681 15.89 42.98 -1.66
N GLU A 682 16.20 43.09 -2.95
CA GLU A 682 16.21 41.95 -3.87
C GLU A 682 17.24 40.87 -3.50
N ALA A 683 18.36 41.24 -2.88
CA ALA A 683 19.35 40.28 -2.40
C ALA A 683 18.80 39.39 -1.25
N MET A 684 17.68 39.77 -0.63
CA MET A 684 17.00 38.98 0.39
C MET A 684 16.04 37.92 -0.15
N ARG A 685 15.86 37.85 -1.49
CA ARG A 685 14.96 36.89 -2.15
C ARG A 685 15.24 35.43 -1.80
N PRO A 686 16.49 34.94 -1.81
CA PRO A 686 16.78 33.56 -1.43
C PRO A 686 16.43 33.27 0.03
N LEU A 687 16.61 34.25 0.92
CA LEU A 687 16.29 34.13 2.34
C LEU A 687 14.77 34.06 2.54
N ALA A 688 13.99 34.94 1.91
CA ALA A 688 12.53 34.91 1.99
C ALA A 688 11.95 33.59 1.44
N ALA A 689 12.46 33.11 0.31
CA ALA A 689 12.06 31.82 -0.26
C ALA A 689 12.39 30.63 0.66
N ALA A 690 13.52 30.68 1.36
CA ALA A 690 13.91 29.64 2.32
C ALA A 690 12.95 29.56 3.52
N PHE A 691 12.42 30.69 3.98
CA PHE A 691 11.44 30.74 5.07
C PHE A 691 10.07 30.20 4.63
N GLU A 692 9.59 30.60 3.45
CA GLU A 692 8.31 30.11 2.92
C GLU A 692 8.36 28.63 2.56
N GLY A 693 9.41 28.20 1.84
CA GLY A 693 9.56 26.81 1.39
C GLY A 693 9.72 25.80 2.53
N ARG A 694 10.07 26.25 3.73
CA ARG A 694 10.21 25.42 4.92
C ARG A 694 9.10 25.63 5.95
N GLY A 695 8.10 26.47 5.64
CA GLY A 695 6.98 26.75 6.54
C GLY A 695 7.34 27.55 7.79
N TRP A 696 8.54 28.17 7.82
CA TRP A 696 8.99 28.99 8.96
C TRP A 696 8.34 30.37 9.00
N GLY A 697 7.70 30.78 7.91
CA GLY A 697 6.92 32.00 7.82
C GLY A 697 6.37 32.25 6.43
N ALA A 698 5.53 33.26 6.28
CA ALA A 698 4.92 33.66 5.01
C ALA A 698 5.24 35.11 4.66
N LEU A 699 5.54 35.39 3.39
CA LEU A 699 5.81 36.75 2.91
C LEU A 699 4.49 37.54 2.76
N THR A 700 4.48 38.77 3.24
CA THR A 700 3.33 39.68 3.28
C THR A 700 3.74 41.04 2.69
N GLY A 701 2.90 41.70 1.89
CA GLY A 701 3.13 43.04 1.33
C GLY A 701 2.36 44.13 2.09
N GLY A 702 2.94 45.33 2.33
CA GLY A 702 2.35 46.42 3.13
C GLY A 702 1.50 47.41 2.31
N ALA A 703 0.55 48.19 2.85
CA ALA A 703 0.36 48.74 4.21
C ALA A 703 -1.17 48.78 4.59
N THR A 704 -1.61 49.00 5.84
CA THR A 704 -1.40 50.19 6.70
C THR A 704 -1.32 49.92 8.23
N PRO A 705 -0.80 50.88 9.01
CA PRO A 705 -0.92 50.96 10.47
C PRO A 705 -2.16 51.77 10.93
N GLY A 706 -2.92 51.28 11.91
CA GLY A 706 -3.91 52.04 12.70
C GLY A 706 -5.33 51.44 12.72
N ASP A 707 -6.02 51.56 13.87
CA ASP A 707 -7.35 51.05 14.28
C ASP A 707 -7.33 49.59 14.77
N GLU A 708 -7.43 49.25 16.06
CA GLU A 708 -8.38 49.70 17.08
C GLU A 708 -7.71 50.00 18.43
N GLN A 709 -7.72 51.27 18.83
CA GLN A 709 -7.70 51.68 20.24
C GLN A 709 -9.04 52.33 20.58
N GLY A 710 -9.78 51.71 21.49
CA GLY A 710 -10.48 52.41 22.56
C GLY A 710 -11.69 53.28 22.21
N GLY A 711 -12.78 52.67 21.73
CA GLY A 711 -14.11 53.24 21.91
C GLY A 711 -14.66 52.92 23.31
N ARG A 712 -14.42 53.80 24.28
CA ARG A 712 -15.27 53.91 25.49
C ARG A 712 -16.51 54.71 25.10
N ALA A 713 -17.68 54.11 25.25
CA ALA A 713 -18.95 54.80 25.45
C ALA A 713 -19.87 53.88 26.26
N ASP A 714 -19.70 53.94 27.58
CA ASP A 714 -20.76 53.72 28.56
C ASP A 714 -21.26 55.14 28.91
N GLU A 715 -22.52 55.43 28.60
CA GLU A 715 -23.42 56.38 29.27
C GLU A 715 -24.73 56.47 28.46
N GLY A 716 -25.82 55.92 29.00
CA GLY A 716 -27.19 56.09 28.50
C GLY A 716 -28.02 54.83 28.47
#